data_AF-A0A417FRA4-F1
#
_entry.id   AF-A0A417FRA4-F1
#
_cell.length_a   1.000
_cell.length_b   1.000
_cell.length_c   1.000
_cell.angle_alpha   90.00
_cell.angle_beta   90.00
_cell.angle_gamma   90.00
#
_symmetry.space_group_name_H-M   'P 1'
#
loop_
_entity.id
_entity.type
_entity.pdbx_description
1 polymer ?
#
loop_
_entity_poly.entity_id
_entity_poly.type
_entity_poly.pdbx_seq_one_letter_code
_entity_poly.pdbx_strand_id
1 'polypeptide(L)'
;MENWIQIGNNQKNKTDRFREDERSYIVQGLVSVWITGKGLLQTNSDDVRMRQIVKYVDENRQNHVSLSELADEMFTATSTLSRLFQKQTGMKFAEFVNRVRIYFAAEDLMTTSKAVTKIAVDNGFSNASVMNRVFRQYYQCTPVEYREKKKEEKECTTPTKKENRDKRNKNKSLDTENSAIEVNVRRKSKLTKIWNQVVNIGSVYNLTLANLQYHTIYLTETLGFSYVRIWNIFSKKMMITDGKTQGNYNYDMIDLALDFLVSHHIKPFVDLGRRPDTVLSSMGNTLYFEEECIVFQSKDIWIAMLKDFIHHIIKRYGKEEVVQWKFELSSDIVHFARNQYYIDKEYDYKECYRSSYQVIKKALPDACVGGPSDVTNDVKFLHEYLQYSKENNCLPEFISILLFPYDSSRKDGKVNYYRTQSENYEYEKLQSIHQIMEEGEVDIPLYVVEWNSSISNRNFLNDSCFRASYITKKIIEILSMADMVCLWMGSDWVSNYFDTKRIANGGSGLITKDTIRKPVYFALQFLNQLGEELLLHNEELIVTKEIGKDVYHIIGFHYQKYEDTYVVANDPIDSPEKVEKIFLTNQECNIDLVLKNVADGNYTITSNRICREKGSILDEWKKFQYEETLTNEDIKYLREITQPERRMEGVMSVEGRVQIRMTLRGQEIILLHVSKDDAC
;
A
#
# COMPACT_ATOMS: atom_id res chain seq x y z
N MET A 1 -0.70 36.19 27.52
CA MET A 1 -0.08 37.53 27.61
C MET A 1 1.04 37.59 26.58
N GLU A 2 0.93 38.55 25.68
CA GLU A 2 1.82 38.83 24.55
C GLU A 2 3.24 39.17 25.01
N ASN A 3 4.28 38.70 24.30
CA ASN A 3 5.55 39.40 24.17
C ASN A 3 6.35 39.00 22.89
N TRP A 4 6.08 39.75 21.80
CA TRP A 4 6.91 40.27 20.67
C TRP A 4 8.09 39.45 20.10
N ILE A 5 8.30 39.38 18.77
CA ILE A 5 8.89 40.46 17.94
C ILE A 5 8.13 40.70 16.62
N GLN A 6 7.65 41.93 16.44
CA GLN A 6 7.10 42.50 15.21
C GLN A 6 8.23 43.14 14.37
N ILE A 7 8.40 42.73 13.11
CA ILE A 7 9.28 43.41 12.12
C ILE A 7 8.61 43.34 10.74
N GLY A 8 7.99 44.44 10.27
CA GLY A 8 7.75 44.69 8.84
C GLY A 8 6.33 45.05 8.33
N ASN A 9 5.88 46.29 8.55
CA ASN A 9 4.77 47.03 7.88
C ASN A 9 3.47 46.34 7.41
N ASN A 10 2.40 46.66 8.15
CA ASN A 10 1.01 46.66 7.71
C ASN A 10 0.79 47.48 6.42
N GLN A 11 0.38 46.80 5.35
CA GLN A 11 -0.73 47.30 4.53
C GLN A 11 -1.79 46.20 4.44
N LYS A 12 -2.93 46.48 5.08
CA LYS A 12 -4.15 45.68 5.10
C LYS A 12 -4.61 45.39 3.66
N ASN A 13 -4.57 44.13 3.25
CA ASN A 13 -5.61 43.58 2.39
C ASN A 13 -6.26 42.40 3.11
N LYS A 14 -7.55 42.57 3.38
CA LYS A 14 -8.42 41.65 4.11
C LYS A 14 -8.66 40.40 3.27
N THR A 15 -8.02 39.28 3.61
CA THR A 15 -8.57 37.91 3.59
C THR A 15 -7.46 36.94 3.95
N ASP A 16 -7.29 36.64 5.24
CA ASP A 16 -6.67 35.39 5.67
C ASP A 16 -7.04 35.10 7.12
N ARG A 17 -7.66 33.93 7.34
CA ARG A 17 -7.83 33.32 8.66
C ARG A 17 -6.76 32.23 8.79
N PHE A 18 -5.58 32.59 9.28
CA PHE A 18 -4.59 31.61 9.74
C PHE A 18 -5.10 30.99 11.06
N ARG A 19 -5.03 29.66 11.20
CA ARG A 19 -5.39 28.91 12.41
C ARG A 19 -4.22 28.92 13.40
N GLU A 20 -4.52 28.78 14.69
CA GLU A 20 -3.62 28.89 15.86
C GLU A 20 -2.45 27.87 15.92
N ASP A 21 -2.33 26.94 14.96
CA ASP A 21 -1.37 25.82 15.03
C ASP A 21 -0.08 26.04 14.19
N GLU A 22 0.07 27.21 13.56
CA GLU A 22 1.22 27.54 12.74
C GLU A 22 2.24 28.40 13.51
N ARG A 23 3.45 27.86 13.75
CA ARG A 23 4.59 28.67 14.24
C ARG A 23 5.16 29.50 13.09
N SER A 24 4.48 30.60 12.78
CA SER A 24 4.85 31.49 11.69
C SER A 24 5.89 32.53 12.10
N TYR A 25 7.11 32.41 11.60
CA TYR A 25 7.92 33.56 11.17
C TYR A 25 8.86 33.12 10.06
N ILE A 26 8.94 33.88 8.95
CA ILE A 26 10.17 34.32 8.28
C ILE A 26 9.84 35.16 7.03
N VAL A 27 10.50 36.32 6.94
CA VAL A 27 10.49 37.36 5.90
C VAL A 27 9.15 37.93 5.38
N GLN A 28 8.92 39.23 5.60
CA GLN A 28 7.87 39.99 4.92
C GLN A 28 8.47 40.85 3.79
N GLY A 29 8.29 40.38 2.57
CA GLY A 29 8.52 41.10 1.32
C GLY A 29 7.31 40.95 0.38
N LEU A 30 7.52 40.97 -0.93
CA LEU A 30 6.49 40.61 -1.92
C LEU A 30 6.12 39.11 -1.86
N VAL A 31 6.97 38.30 -1.24
CA VAL A 31 6.82 36.85 -1.08
C VAL A 31 7.03 36.47 0.38
N SER A 32 6.22 35.56 0.90
CA SER A 32 6.37 34.97 2.24
C SER A 32 7.08 33.62 2.16
N VAL A 33 7.89 33.33 3.19
CA VAL A 33 8.53 32.03 3.40
C VAL A 33 8.27 31.58 4.82
N TRP A 34 7.61 30.44 5.02
CA TRP A 34 7.24 29.96 6.35
C TRP A 34 7.73 28.55 6.61
N ILE A 35 7.77 28.17 7.89
CA ILE A 35 8.12 26.84 8.34
C ILE A 35 6.83 26.13 8.76
N THR A 36 6.55 24.99 8.15
CA THR A 36 5.35 24.21 8.49
C THR A 36 5.49 23.56 9.87
N GLY A 37 4.40 23.08 10.46
CA GLY A 37 4.44 22.32 11.73
C GLY A 37 5.32 21.06 11.71
N LYS A 38 5.78 20.63 10.52
CA LYS A 38 6.72 19.53 10.30
C LYS A 38 8.18 19.98 10.09
N GLY A 39 8.49 21.27 10.22
CA GLY A 39 9.85 21.79 10.11
C GLY A 39 10.38 21.92 8.67
N LEU A 40 9.52 22.05 7.68
CA LEU A 40 9.90 22.28 6.27
C LEU A 40 9.66 23.73 5.84
N LEU A 41 10.58 24.32 5.07
CA LEU A 41 10.39 25.64 4.45
C LEU A 41 9.44 25.59 3.24
N GLN A 42 8.51 26.53 3.19
CA GLN A 42 7.55 26.73 2.09
C GLN A 42 7.50 28.20 1.67
N THR A 43 7.10 28.48 0.44
CA THR A 43 6.93 29.84 -0.07
C THR A 43 5.70 29.96 -0.96
N ASN A 44 5.05 31.13 -0.94
CA ASN A 44 3.93 31.45 -1.81
C ASN A 44 4.37 32.04 -3.17
N SER A 45 5.67 32.02 -3.48
CA SER A 45 6.17 32.56 -4.76
C SER A 45 5.80 31.65 -5.93
N ASP A 46 5.16 32.23 -6.94
CA ASP A 46 4.94 31.58 -8.23
C ASP A 46 6.23 31.50 -9.08
N ASP A 47 7.29 32.22 -8.71
CA ASP A 47 8.60 32.14 -9.38
C ASP A 47 9.33 30.84 -9.03
N VAL A 48 9.54 29.99 -10.04
CA VAL A 48 10.23 28.69 -9.92
C VAL A 48 11.60 28.84 -9.25
N ARG A 49 12.34 29.91 -9.57
CA ARG A 49 13.69 30.14 -9.04
C ARG A 49 13.67 30.41 -7.54
N MET A 50 12.60 31.03 -7.04
CA MET A 50 12.44 31.30 -5.62
C MET A 50 12.03 30.06 -4.84
N ARG A 51 11.18 29.19 -5.42
CA ARG A 51 10.92 27.86 -4.85
C ARG A 51 12.20 27.03 -4.78
N GLN A 52 13.05 27.10 -5.80
CA GLN A 52 14.36 26.43 -5.80
C GLN A 52 15.30 27.00 -4.73
N ILE A 53 15.39 28.32 -4.57
CA ILE A 53 16.20 28.93 -3.51
C ILE A 53 15.72 28.49 -2.11
N VAL A 54 14.40 28.47 -1.87
CA VAL A 54 13.84 28.06 -0.57
C VAL A 54 14.07 26.57 -0.32
N LYS A 55 13.85 25.72 -1.32
CA LYS A 55 14.12 24.28 -1.25
C LYS A 55 15.59 23.98 -0.99
N TYR A 56 16.49 24.66 -1.71
CA TYR A 56 17.93 24.51 -1.53
C TYR A 56 18.37 24.85 -0.11
N VAL A 57 17.83 25.92 0.49
CA VAL A 57 18.11 26.26 1.89
C VAL A 57 17.52 25.22 2.83
N ASP A 58 16.32 24.71 2.57
CA ASP A 58 15.69 23.67 3.41
C ASP A 58 16.56 22.41 3.50
N GLU A 59 16.99 21.92 2.33
CA GLU A 59 17.78 20.69 2.20
C GLU A 59 19.22 20.85 2.72
N ASN A 60 19.79 22.07 2.65
CA ASN A 60 21.21 22.28 2.93
C ASN A 60 21.50 23.14 4.17
N ARG A 61 20.50 23.60 4.93
CA ARG A 61 20.70 24.52 6.08
C ARG A 61 21.72 24.02 7.11
N GLN A 62 21.90 22.72 7.29
CA GLN A 62 22.87 22.16 8.24
C GLN A 62 24.31 22.11 7.71
N ASN A 63 24.50 22.29 6.40
CA ASN A 63 25.78 22.20 5.70
C ASN A 63 26.18 23.56 5.09
N HIS A 64 27.20 23.61 4.23
CA HIS A 64 27.53 24.82 3.47
C HIS A 64 26.36 25.21 2.56
N VAL A 65 25.98 26.50 2.58
CA VAL A 65 24.89 27.03 1.75
C VAL A 65 25.44 28.23 1.00
N SER A 66 25.62 28.08 -0.32
CA SER A 66 26.07 29.18 -1.17
C SER A 66 25.11 29.47 -2.30
N LEU A 67 24.76 30.74 -2.44
CA LEU A 67 23.97 31.19 -3.58
C LEU A 67 24.74 31.07 -4.90
N SER A 68 26.08 31.04 -4.87
CA SER A 68 26.88 30.82 -6.08
C SER A 68 26.77 29.38 -6.58
N GLU A 69 26.83 28.40 -5.67
CA GLU A 69 26.71 26.98 -6.01
C GLU A 69 25.33 26.70 -6.63
N LEU A 70 24.27 27.24 -6.02
CA LEU A 70 22.93 27.15 -6.59
C LEU A 70 22.81 27.86 -7.95
N ALA A 71 23.50 28.99 -8.13
CA ALA A 71 23.49 29.71 -9.40
C ALA A 71 24.17 28.91 -10.51
N ASP A 72 25.28 28.25 -10.21
CA ASP A 72 26.00 27.37 -11.13
C ASP A 72 25.14 26.15 -11.53
N GLU A 73 24.48 25.50 -10.57
CA GLU A 73 23.54 24.39 -10.81
C GLU A 73 22.35 24.81 -11.70
N MET A 74 21.88 26.05 -11.53
CA MET A 74 20.79 26.62 -12.30
C MET A 74 21.24 27.29 -13.61
N PHE A 75 22.52 27.18 -13.97
CA PHE A 75 23.12 27.82 -15.15
C PHE A 75 22.81 29.33 -15.25
N THR A 76 22.84 30.04 -14.11
CA THR A 76 22.53 31.48 -14.01
C THR A 76 23.62 32.24 -13.27
N ALA A 77 23.73 33.56 -13.48
CA ALA A 77 24.64 34.38 -12.70
C ALA A 77 24.15 34.55 -11.24
N THR A 78 25.06 34.42 -10.26
CA THR A 78 24.80 34.64 -8.82
C THR A 78 24.19 36.00 -8.54
N SER A 79 24.59 37.03 -9.29
CA SER A 79 24.03 38.38 -9.16
C SER A 79 22.55 38.48 -9.55
N THR A 80 22.06 37.57 -10.39
CA THR A 80 20.65 37.47 -10.80
C THR A 80 19.83 36.87 -9.68
N LEU A 81 20.25 35.76 -9.08
CA LEU A 81 19.55 35.14 -7.95
C LEU A 81 19.59 36.03 -6.70
N SER A 82 20.71 36.70 -6.43
CA SER A 82 20.84 37.62 -5.30
C SER A 82 19.88 38.82 -5.42
N ARG A 83 19.82 39.45 -6.60
CA ARG A 83 18.88 40.55 -6.87
C ARG A 83 17.43 40.09 -6.83
N LEU A 84 17.12 38.91 -7.38
CA LEU A 84 15.78 38.32 -7.33
C LEU A 84 15.34 38.09 -5.87
N PHE A 85 16.18 37.41 -5.10
CA PHE A 85 15.89 37.07 -3.71
C PHE A 85 15.71 38.32 -2.85
N GLN A 86 16.62 39.29 -2.97
CA GLN A 86 16.52 40.53 -2.21
C GLN A 86 15.30 41.37 -2.63
N LYS A 87 14.93 41.37 -3.92
CA LYS A 87 13.74 42.08 -4.40
C LYS A 87 12.44 41.45 -3.88
N GLN A 88 12.36 40.13 -3.83
CA GLN A 88 11.14 39.42 -3.43
C GLN A 88 10.98 39.31 -1.92
N THR A 89 12.08 39.14 -1.19
CA THR A 89 12.07 38.94 0.27
C THR A 89 12.44 40.20 1.05
N GLY A 90 13.09 41.19 0.42
CA GLY A 90 13.55 42.39 1.12
C GLY A 90 14.79 42.16 2.00
N MET A 91 15.36 40.96 2.03
CA MET A 91 16.56 40.65 2.82
C MET A 91 17.67 40.00 2.00
N LYS A 92 18.89 40.03 2.54
CA LYS A 92 20.04 39.37 1.92
C LYS A 92 19.97 37.86 2.17
N PHE A 93 20.43 37.07 1.20
CA PHE A 93 20.37 35.61 1.28
C PHE A 93 21.09 35.02 2.51
N ALA A 94 22.28 35.50 2.86
CA ALA A 94 23.00 35.04 4.05
C ALA A 94 22.25 35.34 5.37
N GLU A 95 21.46 36.42 5.40
CA GLU A 95 20.62 36.76 6.54
C GLU A 95 19.45 35.78 6.67
N PHE A 96 18.82 35.44 5.55
CA PHE A 96 17.76 34.42 5.48
C PHE A 96 18.24 33.06 5.99
N VAL A 97 19.37 32.56 5.51
CA VAL A 97 19.94 31.27 5.94
C VAL A 97 20.19 31.24 7.44
N ASN A 98 20.79 32.30 8.00
CA ASN A 98 21.02 32.39 9.45
C ASN A 98 19.72 32.43 10.25
N ARG A 99 18.66 33.05 9.72
CA ARG A 99 17.35 33.11 10.36
C ARG A 99 16.64 31.74 10.37
N VAL A 100 16.78 30.97 9.30
CA VAL A 100 16.29 29.59 9.25
C VAL A 100 17.04 28.74 10.28
N ARG A 101 18.37 28.78 10.29
CA ARG A 101 19.20 28.01 11.24
C ARG A 101 18.88 28.33 12.70
N ILE A 102 18.63 29.60 13.02
CA ILE A 102 18.36 29.99 14.40
C ILE A 102 16.98 29.54 14.89
N TYR A 103 16.01 29.43 13.99
CA TYR A 103 14.69 28.87 14.30
C TYR A 103 14.81 27.41 14.73
N PHE A 104 15.49 26.57 13.94
CA PHE A 104 15.68 25.16 14.29
C PHE A 104 16.57 24.97 15.53
N ALA A 105 17.58 25.83 15.70
CA ALA A 105 18.36 25.85 16.93
C ALA A 105 17.48 26.16 18.16
N ALA A 106 16.50 27.06 18.05
CA ALA A 106 15.56 27.36 19.14
C ALA A 106 14.64 26.16 19.47
N GLU A 107 14.17 25.43 18.45
CA GLU A 107 13.41 24.18 18.64
C GLU A 107 14.24 23.10 19.36
N ASP A 108 15.50 22.91 18.93
CA ASP A 108 16.42 21.96 19.55
C ASP A 108 16.73 22.32 21.02
N LEU A 109 16.82 23.61 21.34
CA LEU A 109 16.99 24.09 22.72
C LEU A 109 15.79 23.77 23.61
N MET A 110 14.58 23.68 23.05
CA MET A 110 13.34 23.40 23.81
C MET A 110 13.00 21.91 23.91
N THR A 111 13.42 21.13 22.92
CA THR A 111 13.03 19.71 22.77
C THR A 111 14.12 18.73 23.15
N THR A 112 15.38 19.18 23.23
CA THR A 112 16.52 18.31 23.51
C THR A 112 17.36 18.79 24.71
N SER A 113 18.14 17.87 25.29
CA SER A 113 19.11 18.15 26.35
C SER A 113 20.54 18.39 25.81
N LYS A 114 20.74 18.44 24.49
CA LYS A 114 22.06 18.59 23.85
C LYS A 114 22.81 19.84 24.34
N ALA A 115 24.13 19.79 24.39
CA ALA A 115 24.95 20.97 24.70
C ALA A 115 24.81 22.04 23.60
N VAL A 116 24.84 23.33 24.00
CA VAL A 116 24.70 24.48 23.07
C VAL A 116 25.76 24.44 21.95
N THR A 117 26.96 23.98 22.26
CA THR A 117 28.03 23.78 21.27
C THR A 117 27.67 22.76 20.20
N LYS A 118 27.01 21.66 20.58
CA LYS A 118 26.55 20.62 19.65
C LYS A 118 25.36 21.11 18.82
N ILE A 119 24.41 21.83 19.42
CA ILE A 119 23.26 22.43 18.70
C ILE A 119 23.74 23.43 17.64
N ALA A 120 24.78 24.22 17.92
CA ALA A 120 25.35 25.14 16.95
C ALA A 120 25.87 24.41 15.71
N VAL A 121 26.64 23.33 15.90
CA VAL A 121 27.18 22.52 14.81
C VAL A 121 26.07 21.78 14.05
N ASP A 122 25.13 21.16 14.77
CA ASP A 122 24.01 20.40 14.17
C ASP A 122 23.09 21.29 13.31
N ASN A 123 23.05 22.59 13.59
CA ASN A 123 22.26 23.57 12.83
C ASN A 123 23.11 24.40 11.84
N GLY A 124 24.34 23.97 11.53
CA GLY A 124 25.16 24.55 10.46
C GLY A 124 25.89 25.86 10.81
N PHE A 125 26.03 26.21 12.10
CA PHE A 125 26.91 27.31 12.52
C PHE A 125 28.36 26.83 12.66
N SER A 126 29.32 27.68 12.27
CA SER A 126 30.74 27.34 12.35
C SER A 126 31.25 27.13 13.78
N ASN A 127 30.63 27.78 14.77
CA ASN A 127 30.84 27.52 16.19
C ASN A 127 29.73 28.15 17.05
N ALA A 128 29.72 27.81 18.34
CA ALA A 128 28.77 28.32 19.32
C ALA A 128 28.79 29.84 19.47
N SER A 129 29.95 30.50 19.31
CA SER A 129 30.07 31.96 19.42
C SER A 129 29.32 32.67 18.29
N VAL A 130 29.38 32.14 17.06
CA VAL A 130 28.62 32.67 15.92
C VAL A 130 27.12 32.45 16.13
N MET A 131 26.70 31.25 16.54
CA MET A 131 25.30 30.99 16.87
C MET A 131 24.81 31.92 17.99
N ASN A 132 25.55 32.07 19.09
CA ASN A 132 25.18 32.93 20.22
C ASN A 132 24.95 34.39 19.80
N ARG A 133 25.81 34.93 18.93
CA ARG A 133 25.66 36.28 18.39
C ARG A 133 24.37 36.43 17.58
N VAL A 134 24.12 35.48 16.68
CA VAL A 134 22.90 35.45 15.83
C VAL A 134 21.65 35.23 16.69
N PHE A 135 21.71 34.34 17.69
CA PHE A 135 20.60 34.06 18.61
C PHE A 135 20.21 35.29 19.42
N ARG A 136 21.19 36.01 19.99
CA ARG A 136 20.94 37.27 20.71
C ARG A 136 20.34 38.33 19.80
N GLN A 137 20.77 38.40 18.55
CA GLN A 137 20.23 39.36 17.59
C GLN A 137 18.73 39.11 17.32
N TYR A 138 18.30 37.85 17.25
CA TYR A 138 16.92 37.48 16.91
C TYR A 138 15.99 37.26 18.11
N TYR A 139 16.48 36.69 19.22
CA TYR A 139 15.69 36.34 20.40
C TYR A 139 16.00 37.22 21.63
N GLN A 140 16.92 38.19 21.51
CA GLN A 140 17.28 39.16 22.56
C GLN A 140 17.75 38.54 23.89
N CYS A 141 18.21 37.28 23.86
CA CYS A 141 18.77 36.55 25.00
C CYS A 141 19.80 35.51 24.52
N THR A 142 20.51 34.87 25.45
CA THR A 142 21.40 33.75 25.08
C THR A 142 20.62 32.44 24.88
N PRO A 143 21.14 31.49 24.07
CA PRO A 143 20.58 30.13 23.97
C PRO A 143 20.38 29.42 25.32
N VAL A 144 21.28 29.67 26.28
CA VAL A 144 21.19 29.10 27.64
C VAL A 144 20.01 29.74 28.40
N GLU A 145 19.94 31.07 28.42
CA GLU A 145 18.80 31.80 29.02
C GLU A 145 17.46 31.41 28.39
N TYR A 146 17.44 31.19 27.07
CA TYR A 146 16.23 30.77 26.35
C TYR A 146 15.75 29.38 26.80
N ARG A 147 16.69 28.44 27.02
CA ARG A 147 16.39 27.09 27.53
C ARG A 147 15.85 27.11 28.95
N GLU A 148 16.46 27.90 29.83
CA GLU A 148 16.04 27.99 31.24
C GLU A 148 14.67 28.67 31.39
N LYS A 149 14.43 29.79 30.69
CA LYS A 149 13.12 30.47 30.70
C LYS A 149 11.96 29.58 30.28
N LYS A 150 12.18 28.66 29.32
CA LYS A 150 11.14 27.74 28.83
C LYS A 150 10.95 26.48 29.67
N LYS A 151 11.91 26.14 30.55
CA LYS A 151 11.73 25.11 31.58
C LYS A 151 10.86 25.63 32.72
N GLU A 152 11.11 26.85 33.19
CA GLU A 152 10.32 27.47 34.27
C GLU A 152 8.85 27.71 33.86
N GLU A 153 8.57 28.02 32.59
CA GLU A 153 7.19 28.15 32.07
C GLU A 153 6.41 26.82 32.00
N LYS A 154 7.10 25.66 31.92
CA LYS A 154 6.45 24.33 31.88
C LYS A 154 6.07 23.79 33.27
N GLU A 155 6.72 24.26 34.34
CA GLU A 155 6.44 23.80 35.71
C GLU A 155 5.27 24.53 36.39
N CYS A 156 4.79 25.67 35.82
CA CYS A 156 3.75 26.50 36.42
C CYS A 156 2.30 26.21 35.94
N THR A 157 2.07 25.14 35.15
CA THR A 157 0.73 24.79 34.64
C THR A 157 0.28 23.39 35.06
N THR A 158 -0.08 23.24 36.34
CA THR A 158 -0.96 22.15 36.78
C THR A 158 -2.12 22.72 37.59
N PRO A 159 -3.39 22.39 37.27
CA PRO A 159 -4.46 22.46 38.26
C PRO A 159 -5.02 21.08 38.57
N THR A 160 -4.89 20.73 39.84
CA THR A 160 -5.65 19.73 40.59
C THR A 160 -7.14 20.04 40.59
N LYS A 161 -8.00 19.01 40.40
CA LYS A 161 -9.31 18.89 41.05
C LYS A 161 -9.82 17.44 40.99
N LYS A 162 -10.17 16.92 42.18
CA LYS A 162 -10.74 15.61 42.47
C LYS A 162 -12.24 15.77 42.81
N GLU A 163 -12.98 14.67 42.62
CA GLU A 163 -14.33 14.32 43.15
C GLU A 163 -15.55 14.96 42.47
N ASN A 164 -16.68 14.28 42.18
CA ASN A 164 -17.12 12.90 42.38
C ASN A 164 -18.30 12.64 41.42
N ARG A 165 -18.34 11.48 40.75
CA ARG A 165 -19.60 10.78 40.44
C ARG A 165 -19.35 9.35 39.95
N ASP A 166 -19.64 8.42 40.85
CA ASP A 166 -19.85 7.00 40.60
C ASP A 166 -20.77 6.76 39.41
N LYS A 167 -20.32 5.92 38.46
CA LYS A 167 -20.89 4.59 38.16
C LYS A 167 -20.33 4.06 36.83
N ARG A 168 -19.94 2.78 36.88
CA ARG A 168 -19.55 1.87 35.79
C ARG A 168 -18.08 1.91 35.35
N ASN A 169 -17.19 1.65 36.30
CA ASN A 169 -16.03 0.78 36.00
C ASN A 169 -16.52 -0.68 36.08
N LYS A 170 -16.77 -1.29 34.91
CA LYS A 170 -16.50 -2.71 34.77
C LYS A 170 -15.03 -2.80 34.42
N ASN A 171 -14.21 -3.08 35.44
CA ASN A 171 -12.99 -3.84 35.21
C ASN A 171 -13.43 -5.12 34.48
N LYS A 172 -13.15 -5.21 33.18
CA LYS A 172 -12.86 -6.50 32.56
C LYS A 172 -11.40 -6.78 32.89
N SER A 173 -11.16 -7.24 34.12
CA SER A 173 -10.24 -8.36 34.25
C SER A 173 -10.81 -9.44 33.33
N LEU A 174 -10.16 -9.66 32.20
CA LEU A 174 -10.42 -10.85 31.41
C LEU A 174 -9.80 -12.01 32.18
N ASP A 175 -10.53 -12.46 33.19
CA ASP A 175 -10.68 -13.89 33.41
C ASP A 175 -11.49 -14.39 32.20
N THR A 176 -10.82 -14.57 31.06
CA THR A 176 -11.31 -15.54 30.08
C THR A 176 -11.02 -16.88 30.69
N GLU A 177 -12.04 -17.52 31.25
CA GLU A 177 -12.10 -18.97 31.21
C GLU A 177 -11.71 -19.37 29.78
N ASN A 178 -10.51 -19.94 29.59
CA ASN A 178 -10.09 -20.53 28.33
C ASN A 178 -10.97 -21.75 28.07
N SER A 179 -12.22 -21.50 27.70
CA SER A 179 -13.13 -22.52 27.22
C SER A 179 -12.62 -22.97 25.86
N ALA A 180 -12.40 -24.27 25.71
CA ALA A 180 -11.91 -24.84 24.47
C ALA A 180 -12.88 -24.52 23.31
N ILE A 181 -12.34 -24.15 22.17
CA ILE A 181 -13.09 -23.94 20.93
C ILE A 181 -13.53 -25.31 20.42
N GLU A 182 -14.81 -25.62 20.54
CA GLU A 182 -15.33 -26.92 20.10
C GLU A 182 -15.86 -26.85 18.67
N VAL A 183 -15.35 -27.70 17.78
CA VAL A 183 -15.75 -27.77 16.37
C VAL A 183 -16.42 -29.11 16.09
N ASN A 184 -17.66 -29.08 15.58
CA ASN A 184 -18.36 -30.29 15.16
C ASN A 184 -18.01 -30.63 13.71
N VAL A 185 -17.33 -31.77 13.49
CA VAL A 185 -16.85 -32.17 12.16
C VAL A 185 -17.94 -32.65 11.20
N ARG A 186 -19.19 -32.77 11.67
CA ARG A 186 -20.34 -33.15 10.84
C ARG A 186 -21.03 -31.96 10.16
N ARG A 187 -20.63 -30.72 10.48
CA ARG A 187 -21.17 -29.52 9.85
C ARG A 187 -20.73 -29.47 8.37
N LYS A 188 -21.64 -29.05 7.49
CA LYS A 188 -21.39 -28.97 6.05
C LYS A 188 -21.69 -27.57 5.54
N SER A 189 -20.67 -26.72 5.51
CA SER A 189 -20.66 -25.51 4.67
C SER A 189 -19.54 -25.65 3.66
N LYS A 190 -19.78 -25.24 2.41
CA LYS A 190 -18.73 -25.25 1.37
C LYS A 190 -17.82 -24.04 1.55
N LEU A 191 -16.51 -24.24 1.49
CA LEU A 191 -15.54 -23.15 1.34
C LEU A 191 -15.33 -22.84 -0.15
N THR A 192 -15.49 -21.58 -0.52
CA THR A 192 -15.06 -21.07 -1.83
C THR A 192 -13.75 -20.31 -1.65
N LYS A 193 -12.71 -20.69 -2.40
CA LYS A 193 -11.41 -20.02 -2.34
C LYS A 193 -11.43 -18.79 -3.24
N ILE A 194 -11.31 -17.61 -2.63
CA ILE A 194 -11.42 -16.33 -3.33
C ILE A 194 -10.05 -15.72 -3.68
N TRP A 195 -8.96 -16.18 -3.06
CA TRP A 195 -7.63 -15.55 -3.09
C TRP A 195 -6.63 -16.13 -4.10
N ASN A 196 -6.95 -17.27 -4.73
CA ASN A 196 -5.98 -18.03 -5.55
C ASN A 196 -6.33 -18.08 -7.04
N GLN A 197 -7.20 -17.18 -7.50
CA GLN A 197 -7.68 -17.18 -8.88
C GLN A 197 -6.79 -16.34 -9.81
N VAL A 198 -6.31 -15.18 -9.33
CA VAL A 198 -5.63 -14.16 -10.14
C VAL A 198 -4.38 -13.64 -9.45
N VAL A 199 -3.35 -13.30 -10.23
CA VAL A 199 -2.17 -12.55 -9.77
C VAL A 199 -1.88 -11.34 -10.67
N ASN A 200 -1.54 -10.20 -10.07
CA ASN A 200 -1.11 -8.98 -10.78
C ASN A 200 0.37 -9.07 -11.16
N ILE A 201 0.71 -8.88 -12.44
CA ILE A 201 2.09 -9.02 -12.96
C ILE A 201 2.62 -7.75 -13.66
N GLY A 202 1.89 -6.63 -13.63
CA GLY A 202 2.38 -5.38 -14.19
C GLY A 202 1.70 -4.98 -15.49
N SER A 203 2.33 -4.03 -16.19
CA SER A 203 1.95 -3.73 -17.56
C SER A 203 2.26 -4.92 -18.46
N VAL A 204 1.56 -5.04 -19.59
CA VAL A 204 1.84 -6.10 -20.56
C VAL A 204 3.29 -6.06 -21.07
N TYR A 205 3.93 -4.89 -21.06
CA TYR A 205 5.35 -4.76 -21.38
C TYR A 205 6.24 -5.52 -20.38
N ASN A 206 5.88 -5.55 -19.10
CA ASN A 206 6.64 -6.32 -18.10
C ASN A 206 6.69 -7.82 -18.44
N LEU A 207 5.65 -8.38 -19.06
CA LEU A 207 5.63 -9.79 -19.50
C LEU A 207 6.56 -10.10 -20.68
N THR A 208 7.16 -9.09 -21.31
CA THR A 208 8.21 -9.31 -22.32
C THR A 208 9.58 -9.58 -21.68
N LEU A 209 9.71 -9.35 -20.37
CA LEU A 209 10.95 -9.58 -19.63
C LEU A 209 11.01 -11.04 -19.16
N ALA A 210 12.12 -11.73 -19.49
CA ALA A 210 12.31 -13.14 -19.14
C ALA A 210 12.15 -13.44 -17.63
N ASN A 211 12.61 -12.54 -16.75
CA ASN A 211 12.47 -12.71 -15.31
C ASN A 211 11.00 -12.69 -14.86
N LEU A 212 10.16 -11.84 -15.46
CA LEU A 212 8.74 -11.78 -15.13
C LEU A 212 8.00 -12.99 -15.70
N GLN A 213 8.35 -13.43 -16.90
CA GLN A 213 7.82 -14.68 -17.47
C GLN A 213 8.10 -15.86 -16.53
N TYR A 214 9.35 -16.00 -16.09
CA TYR A 214 9.72 -17.03 -15.12
C TYR A 214 8.95 -16.90 -13.80
N HIS A 215 8.86 -15.71 -13.22
CA HIS A 215 8.08 -15.48 -12.00
C HIS A 215 6.59 -15.75 -12.17
N THR A 216 6.04 -15.48 -13.35
CA THR A 216 4.63 -15.74 -13.66
C THR A 216 4.35 -17.24 -13.69
N ILE A 217 5.18 -18.02 -14.40
CA ILE A 217 5.10 -19.49 -14.40
C ILE A 217 5.26 -20.01 -12.97
N TYR A 218 6.32 -19.57 -12.28
CA TYR A 218 6.60 -20.01 -10.92
C TYR A 218 5.40 -19.81 -10.00
N LEU A 219 4.78 -18.62 -10.00
CA LEU A 219 3.64 -18.32 -9.13
C LEU A 219 2.37 -19.08 -9.54
N THR A 220 2.10 -19.22 -10.84
CA THR A 220 0.92 -19.95 -11.34
C THR A 220 1.02 -21.44 -11.02
N GLU A 221 2.18 -22.06 -11.20
CA GLU A 221 2.42 -23.47 -10.87
C GLU A 221 2.41 -23.74 -9.36
N THR A 222 3.01 -22.85 -8.56
CA THR A 222 3.23 -23.12 -7.12
C THR A 222 2.11 -22.63 -6.22
N LEU A 223 1.34 -21.61 -6.64
CA LEU A 223 0.19 -21.07 -5.89
C LEU A 223 -1.14 -21.29 -6.62
N GLY A 224 -1.15 -21.89 -7.81
CA GLY A 224 -2.36 -22.33 -8.50
C GLY A 224 -3.18 -21.22 -9.14
N PHE A 225 -2.58 -20.06 -9.42
CA PHE A 225 -3.28 -18.97 -10.11
C PHE A 225 -3.66 -19.39 -11.54
N SER A 226 -4.94 -19.21 -11.88
CA SER A 226 -5.46 -19.54 -13.22
C SER A 226 -5.45 -18.35 -14.18
N TYR A 227 -5.44 -17.13 -13.64
CA TYR A 227 -5.40 -15.90 -14.42
C TYR A 227 -4.21 -15.03 -14.02
N VAL A 228 -3.73 -14.26 -15.00
CA VAL A 228 -2.76 -13.19 -14.79
C VAL A 228 -3.37 -11.88 -15.23
N ARG A 229 -3.42 -10.92 -14.31
CA ARG A 229 -3.93 -9.58 -14.58
C ARG A 229 -2.81 -8.66 -15.09
N ILE A 230 -3.07 -8.06 -16.25
CA ILE A 230 -2.16 -7.16 -16.97
C ILE A 230 -2.90 -5.90 -17.43
N TRP A 231 -2.16 -4.80 -17.56
CA TRP A 231 -2.69 -3.51 -18.01
C TRP A 231 -1.81 -2.85 -19.08
N ASN A 232 -2.22 -1.68 -19.57
CA ASN A 232 -1.53 -0.90 -20.60
C ASN A 232 -1.31 -1.66 -21.93
N ILE A 233 -2.28 -2.50 -22.33
CA ILE A 233 -2.29 -3.16 -23.65
C ILE A 233 -2.08 -2.14 -24.76
N PHE A 234 -2.75 -0.99 -24.68
CA PHE A 234 -2.60 0.10 -25.62
C PHE A 234 -1.57 1.11 -25.10
N SER A 235 -0.31 0.86 -25.44
CA SER A 235 0.82 1.72 -25.10
C SER A 235 1.84 1.78 -26.23
N LYS A 236 2.66 2.83 -26.23
CA LYS A 236 3.73 2.99 -27.24
C LYS A 236 4.80 1.91 -27.11
N LYS A 237 5.07 1.45 -25.88
CA LYS A 237 6.00 0.33 -25.61
C LYS A 237 5.55 -0.98 -26.28
N MET A 238 4.24 -1.10 -26.52
CA MET A 238 3.63 -2.23 -27.21
C MET A 238 3.43 -2.00 -28.71
N MET A 239 4.07 -0.97 -29.28
CA MET A 239 4.03 -0.61 -30.70
C MET A 239 2.64 -0.23 -31.24
N ILE A 240 1.71 0.15 -30.36
CA ILE A 240 0.44 0.75 -30.75
C ILE A 240 0.66 2.22 -31.10
N THR A 241 -0.16 2.73 -32.03
CA THR A 241 -0.01 4.05 -32.66
C THR A 241 -0.17 5.20 -31.67
N ASP A 242 0.02 6.43 -32.15
CA ASP A 242 -0.04 7.67 -31.37
C ASP A 242 -1.43 8.05 -30.83
N GLY A 243 -2.44 7.20 -30.99
CA GLY A 243 -3.83 7.48 -30.60
C GLY A 243 -4.56 8.46 -31.52
N LYS A 244 -3.97 8.83 -32.67
CA LYS A 244 -4.56 9.78 -33.63
C LYS A 244 -5.01 9.12 -34.93
N THR A 245 -4.31 8.07 -35.34
CA THR A 245 -4.52 7.38 -36.62
C THR A 245 -5.27 6.07 -36.42
N GLN A 246 -6.26 5.82 -37.27
CA GLN A 246 -7.01 4.57 -37.31
C GLN A 246 -6.34 3.57 -38.26
N GLY A 247 -6.21 2.32 -37.81
CA GLY A 247 -5.66 1.21 -38.60
C GLY A 247 -4.13 1.13 -38.61
N ASN A 248 -3.62 0.09 -39.27
CA ASN A 248 -2.19 -0.27 -39.33
C ASN A 248 -1.56 -0.47 -37.93
N TYR A 249 -2.30 -1.13 -37.04
CA TYR A 249 -1.82 -1.47 -35.70
C TYR A 249 -0.78 -2.61 -35.78
N ASN A 250 0.34 -2.44 -35.08
CA ASN A 250 1.34 -3.49 -34.93
C ASN A 250 1.11 -4.22 -33.60
N TYR A 251 0.76 -5.51 -33.68
CA TYR A 251 0.50 -6.34 -32.52
C TYR A 251 1.69 -7.20 -32.09
N ASP A 252 2.87 -7.14 -32.74
CA ASP A 252 3.96 -8.11 -32.51
C ASP A 252 4.39 -8.17 -31.02
N MET A 253 4.47 -7.02 -30.33
CA MET A 253 4.80 -7.00 -28.90
C MET A 253 3.66 -7.52 -28.02
N ILE A 254 2.41 -7.24 -28.40
CA ILE A 254 1.23 -7.74 -27.66
C ILE A 254 1.12 -9.24 -27.84
N ASP A 255 1.32 -9.73 -29.06
CA ASP A 255 1.35 -11.15 -29.41
C ASP A 255 2.47 -11.85 -28.65
N LEU A 256 3.67 -11.28 -28.57
CA LEU A 256 4.77 -11.85 -27.78
C LEU A 256 4.36 -12.11 -26.31
N ALA A 257 3.67 -11.15 -25.68
CA ALA A 257 3.25 -11.28 -24.29
C ALA A 257 2.04 -12.21 -24.11
N LEU A 258 1.06 -12.15 -25.01
CA LEU A 258 -0.16 -12.97 -24.94
C LEU A 258 0.10 -14.42 -25.36
N ASP A 259 0.95 -14.67 -26.37
CA ASP A 259 1.41 -16.01 -26.76
C ASP A 259 2.05 -16.70 -25.57
N PHE A 260 2.90 -15.99 -24.80
CA PHE A 260 3.51 -16.53 -23.60
C PHE A 260 2.46 -17.01 -22.58
N LEU A 261 1.40 -16.23 -22.32
CA LEU A 261 0.35 -16.64 -21.38
C LEU A 261 -0.43 -17.84 -21.92
N VAL A 262 -0.89 -17.77 -23.17
CA VAL A 262 -1.72 -18.81 -23.79
C VAL A 262 -0.94 -20.12 -23.93
N SER A 263 0.34 -20.08 -24.32
CA SER A 263 1.17 -21.28 -24.50
C SER A 263 1.45 -22.02 -23.19
N HIS A 264 1.33 -21.33 -22.04
CA HIS A 264 1.45 -21.91 -20.70
C HIS A 264 0.09 -22.17 -20.05
N HIS A 265 -1.01 -22.09 -20.80
CA HIS A 265 -2.38 -22.28 -20.31
C HIS A 265 -2.79 -21.31 -19.19
N ILE A 266 -2.21 -20.10 -19.20
CA ILE A 266 -2.51 -19.02 -18.26
C ILE A 266 -3.50 -18.07 -18.92
N LYS A 267 -4.65 -17.83 -18.28
CA LYS A 267 -5.71 -17.00 -18.86
C LYS A 267 -5.45 -15.51 -18.60
N PRO A 268 -5.48 -14.65 -19.64
CA PRO A 268 -5.40 -13.21 -19.45
C PRO A 268 -6.63 -12.65 -18.70
N PHE A 269 -6.35 -11.81 -17.72
CA PHE A 269 -7.28 -10.81 -17.20
C PHE A 269 -6.77 -9.45 -17.68
N VAL A 270 -7.41 -8.92 -18.71
CA VAL A 270 -6.98 -7.75 -19.45
C VAL A 270 -7.66 -6.49 -18.92
N ASP A 271 -6.91 -5.62 -18.25
CA ASP A 271 -7.32 -4.26 -17.94
C ASP A 271 -7.00 -3.35 -19.14
N LEU A 272 -8.06 -2.89 -19.79
CA LEU A 272 -8.01 -2.00 -20.95
C LEU A 272 -7.89 -0.53 -20.54
N GLY A 273 -7.95 -0.23 -19.25
CA GLY A 273 -7.79 1.11 -18.73
C GLY A 273 -6.37 1.61 -18.72
N ARG A 274 -6.28 2.93 -18.52
CA ARG A 274 -5.02 3.68 -18.51
C ARG A 274 -4.43 3.67 -17.12
N ARG A 275 -3.20 3.16 -17.01
CA ARG A 275 -2.45 3.17 -15.76
C ARG A 275 -1.05 3.72 -16.01
N PRO A 276 -0.56 4.67 -15.21
CA PRO A 276 0.84 5.04 -15.31
C PRO A 276 1.69 3.93 -14.67
N ASP A 277 2.92 3.79 -15.11
CA ASP A 277 3.90 3.03 -14.34
C ASP A 277 4.33 3.90 -13.16
N THR A 278 3.96 3.49 -11.95
CA THR A 278 4.17 4.28 -10.74
C THR A 278 4.75 3.48 -9.59
N VAL A 279 5.68 4.12 -8.88
CA VAL A 279 6.16 3.66 -7.58
C VAL A 279 5.79 4.70 -6.55
N LEU A 280 5.03 4.29 -5.54
CA LEU A 280 4.68 5.13 -4.40
C LEU A 280 5.64 4.89 -3.25
N SER A 281 6.13 5.98 -2.67
CA SER A 281 6.82 5.95 -1.38
C SER A 281 5.85 5.66 -0.24
N SER A 282 6.40 5.36 0.93
CA SER A 282 5.61 5.12 2.15
C SER A 282 4.78 6.31 2.67
N MET A 283 5.02 7.52 2.14
CA MET A 283 4.20 8.72 2.40
C MET A 283 3.16 8.98 1.29
N GLY A 284 3.00 8.08 0.33
CA GLY A 284 2.09 8.26 -0.82
C GLY A 284 2.63 9.20 -1.91
N ASN A 285 3.85 9.72 -1.77
CA ASN A 285 4.49 10.50 -2.83
C ASN A 285 4.95 9.58 -3.95
N THR A 286 4.67 9.96 -5.19
CA THR A 286 5.16 9.29 -6.39
C THR A 286 6.68 9.43 -6.51
N LEU A 287 7.41 8.33 -6.32
CA LEU A 287 8.87 8.25 -6.52
C LEU A 287 9.22 8.25 -8.01
N TYR A 288 8.37 7.61 -8.80
CA TYR A 288 8.48 7.50 -10.25
C TYR A 288 7.10 7.48 -10.86
N PHE A 289 6.96 8.16 -12.00
CA PHE A 289 5.76 8.26 -12.81
C PHE A 289 6.18 8.25 -14.27
N GLU A 290 5.75 7.23 -15.02
CA GLU A 290 5.84 7.22 -16.48
C GLU A 290 4.46 6.98 -17.08
N GLU A 291 4.03 7.89 -17.94
CA GLU A 291 2.81 7.72 -18.70
C GLU A 291 3.08 6.76 -19.87
N GLU A 292 2.80 5.48 -19.65
CA GLU A 292 2.99 4.46 -20.69
C GLU A 292 1.83 4.41 -21.70
N CYS A 293 0.62 4.71 -21.23
CA CYS A 293 -0.62 4.54 -21.99
C CYS A 293 -0.83 5.65 -23.03
N ILE A 294 -1.56 5.32 -24.11
CA ILE A 294 -1.97 6.31 -25.10
C ILE A 294 -3.34 6.92 -24.76
N VAL A 295 -3.48 8.22 -24.99
CA VAL A 295 -4.78 8.90 -24.97
C VAL A 295 -5.27 8.97 -26.40
N PHE A 296 -6.44 8.40 -26.69
CA PHE A 296 -7.01 8.47 -28.02
C PHE A 296 -7.59 9.86 -28.30
N GLN A 297 -7.47 10.36 -29.53
CA GLN A 297 -7.93 11.71 -29.86
C GLN A 297 -9.45 11.86 -29.91
N SER A 298 -10.18 10.76 -30.07
CA SER A 298 -11.63 10.75 -30.10
C SER A 298 -12.18 9.39 -29.72
N LYS A 299 -13.48 9.37 -29.40
CA LYS A 299 -14.25 8.14 -29.15
C LYS A 299 -14.17 7.17 -30.33
N ASP A 300 -14.25 7.68 -31.56
CA ASP A 300 -14.23 6.84 -32.77
C ASP A 300 -12.90 6.09 -32.92
N ILE A 301 -11.77 6.75 -32.61
CA ILE A 301 -10.45 6.11 -32.69
C ILE A 301 -10.31 5.06 -31.59
N TRP A 302 -10.78 5.34 -30.37
CA TRP A 302 -10.83 4.35 -29.28
C TRP A 302 -11.62 3.10 -29.69
N ILE A 303 -12.84 3.29 -30.18
CA ILE A 303 -13.72 2.19 -30.60
C ILE A 303 -13.13 1.42 -31.79
N ALA A 304 -12.48 2.11 -32.73
CA ALA A 304 -11.80 1.46 -33.84
C ALA A 304 -10.63 0.58 -33.38
N MET A 305 -9.78 1.09 -32.47
CA MET A 305 -8.68 0.32 -31.88
C MET A 305 -9.21 -0.91 -31.13
N LEU A 306 -10.21 -0.73 -30.25
CA LEU A 306 -10.76 -1.82 -29.46
C LEU A 306 -11.35 -2.90 -30.37
N LYS A 307 -12.11 -2.50 -31.40
CA LYS A 307 -12.70 -3.44 -32.36
C LYS A 307 -11.64 -4.23 -33.13
N ASP A 308 -10.58 -3.56 -33.58
CA ASP A 308 -9.48 -4.19 -34.31
C ASP A 308 -8.71 -5.17 -33.41
N PHE A 309 -8.40 -4.76 -32.18
CA PHE A 309 -7.74 -5.60 -31.18
C PHE A 309 -8.55 -6.87 -30.87
N ILE A 310 -9.85 -6.73 -30.57
CA ILE A 310 -10.73 -7.87 -30.31
C ILE A 310 -10.80 -8.80 -31.53
N HIS A 311 -10.88 -8.26 -32.74
CA HIS A 311 -10.85 -9.07 -33.95
C HIS A 311 -9.51 -9.81 -34.12
N HIS A 312 -8.39 -9.14 -33.86
CA HIS A 312 -7.04 -9.70 -33.94
C HIS A 312 -6.85 -10.87 -32.98
N ILE A 313 -7.17 -10.71 -31.69
CA ILE A 313 -6.99 -11.79 -30.71
C ILE A 313 -7.92 -12.98 -30.98
N ILE A 314 -9.15 -12.74 -31.46
CA ILE A 314 -10.06 -13.82 -31.87
C ILE A 314 -9.49 -14.57 -33.08
N LYS A 315 -8.92 -13.85 -34.05
CA LYS A 315 -8.31 -14.46 -35.24
C LYS A 315 -7.07 -15.28 -34.87
N ARG A 316 -6.26 -14.81 -33.91
CA ARG A 316 -5.00 -15.44 -33.50
C ARG A 316 -5.21 -16.65 -32.58
N TYR A 317 -6.00 -16.49 -31.52
CA TYR A 317 -6.17 -17.51 -30.47
C TYR A 317 -7.46 -18.33 -30.60
N GLY A 318 -8.41 -17.88 -31.42
CA GLY A 318 -9.71 -18.51 -31.57
C GLY A 318 -10.72 -18.02 -30.53
N LYS A 319 -12.01 -18.08 -30.90
CA LYS A 319 -13.10 -17.60 -30.06
C LYS A 319 -13.23 -18.38 -28.74
N GLU A 320 -12.99 -19.69 -28.76
CA GLU A 320 -13.10 -20.58 -27.60
C GLU A 320 -12.06 -20.27 -26.52
N GLU A 321 -10.89 -19.78 -26.91
CA GLU A 321 -9.85 -19.33 -25.98
C GLU A 321 -10.21 -17.96 -25.41
N VAL A 322 -10.43 -16.97 -26.29
CA VAL A 322 -10.61 -15.57 -25.88
C VAL A 322 -11.87 -15.35 -25.04
N VAL A 323 -12.93 -16.15 -25.23
CA VAL A 323 -14.16 -16.03 -24.42
C VAL A 323 -13.91 -16.37 -22.95
N GLN A 324 -12.85 -17.12 -22.63
CA GLN A 324 -12.48 -17.46 -21.26
C GLN A 324 -11.68 -16.34 -20.56
N TRP A 325 -11.25 -15.32 -21.30
CA TRP A 325 -10.51 -14.19 -20.76
C TRP A 325 -11.45 -13.24 -20.03
N LYS A 326 -10.89 -12.42 -19.14
CA LYS A 326 -11.63 -11.33 -18.49
C LYS A 326 -11.20 -10.00 -19.07
N PHE A 327 -12.16 -9.12 -19.34
CA PHE A 327 -11.92 -7.77 -19.83
C PHE A 327 -12.42 -6.75 -18.80
N GLU A 328 -11.57 -5.82 -18.42
CA GLU A 328 -11.91 -4.77 -17.46
C GLU A 328 -11.68 -3.38 -18.06
N LEU A 329 -12.63 -2.50 -17.82
CA LEU A 329 -12.55 -1.08 -18.13
C LEU A 329 -12.32 -0.32 -16.83
N SER A 330 -11.07 -0.18 -16.39
CA SER A 330 -10.77 0.55 -15.17
C SER A 330 -10.93 2.07 -15.31
N SER A 331 -11.33 2.73 -14.22
CA SER A 331 -11.43 4.17 -14.04
C SER A 331 -10.41 4.58 -12.97
N ASP A 332 -9.12 4.52 -13.32
CA ASP A 332 -8.01 5.02 -12.49
C ASP A 332 -8.11 6.53 -12.22
N ILE A 333 -8.84 6.90 -11.19
CA ILE A 333 -8.94 8.26 -10.67
C ILE A 333 -7.83 8.62 -9.66
N VAL A 334 -6.97 7.67 -9.31
CA VAL A 334 -5.87 7.88 -8.35
C VAL A 334 -4.78 8.72 -8.98
N HIS A 335 -4.41 8.37 -10.21
CA HIS A 335 -3.29 9.00 -10.89
C HIS A 335 -3.73 10.12 -11.83
N PHE A 336 -4.95 10.06 -12.36
CA PHE A 336 -5.45 11.03 -13.32
C PHE A 336 -6.69 11.75 -12.81
N ALA A 337 -6.61 13.08 -12.69
CA ALA A 337 -7.76 13.92 -12.36
C ALA A 337 -8.89 13.84 -13.42
N ARG A 338 -8.58 13.34 -14.63
CA ARG A 338 -9.51 13.01 -15.72
C ARG A 338 -8.99 11.75 -16.42
N ASN A 339 -9.33 10.56 -15.93
CA ASN A 339 -8.94 9.31 -16.58
C ASN A 339 -9.80 9.01 -17.81
N GLN A 340 -9.58 9.80 -18.87
CA GLN A 340 -10.34 9.66 -20.11
C GLN A 340 -9.61 8.70 -21.03
N TYR A 341 -10.34 7.75 -21.59
CA TYR A 341 -9.82 6.84 -22.62
C TYR A 341 -9.58 7.60 -23.93
N TYR A 342 -10.36 8.65 -24.17
CA TYR A 342 -10.24 9.52 -25.33
C TYR A 342 -10.50 10.98 -24.97
N ILE A 343 -9.97 11.89 -25.77
CA ILE A 343 -10.17 13.34 -25.59
C ILE A 343 -11.59 13.69 -26.03
N ASP A 344 -12.41 14.11 -25.06
CA ASP A 344 -13.73 14.68 -25.29
C ASP A 344 -14.07 15.66 -24.16
N LYS A 345 -14.68 16.80 -24.52
CA LYS A 345 -15.13 17.81 -23.55
C LYS A 345 -16.30 17.28 -22.71
N GLU A 346 -17.13 16.43 -23.29
CA GLU A 346 -18.31 15.82 -22.66
C GLU A 346 -18.05 14.35 -22.31
N TYR A 347 -16.79 13.96 -22.10
CA TYR A 347 -16.43 12.60 -21.72
C TYR A 347 -17.20 12.14 -20.48
N ASP A 348 -17.91 11.02 -20.60
CA ASP A 348 -18.49 10.26 -19.50
C ASP A 348 -17.95 8.83 -19.53
N TYR A 349 -17.42 8.37 -18.41
CA TYR A 349 -16.95 7.00 -18.26
C TYR A 349 -18.07 5.99 -18.54
N LYS A 350 -19.30 6.25 -18.10
CA LYS A 350 -20.43 5.33 -18.26
C LYS A 350 -20.74 5.07 -19.74
N GLU A 351 -20.67 6.11 -20.56
CA GLU A 351 -20.84 6.02 -22.01
C GLU A 351 -19.64 5.34 -22.72
N CYS A 352 -18.41 5.59 -22.23
CA CYS A 352 -17.21 4.89 -22.69
C CYS A 352 -17.30 3.38 -22.40
N TYR A 353 -17.70 3.02 -21.17
CA TYR A 353 -17.95 1.65 -20.73
C TYR A 353 -19.01 0.99 -21.62
N ARG A 354 -20.20 1.60 -21.75
CA ARG A 354 -21.29 1.08 -22.59
C ARG A 354 -20.84 0.82 -24.03
N SER A 355 -20.14 1.77 -24.65
CA SER A 355 -19.67 1.63 -26.03
C SER A 355 -18.63 0.51 -26.17
N SER A 356 -17.73 0.38 -25.20
CA SER A 356 -16.68 -0.65 -25.20
C SER A 356 -17.25 -2.04 -24.91
N TYR A 357 -18.17 -2.15 -23.94
CA TYR A 357 -18.95 -3.34 -23.63
C TYR A 357 -19.66 -3.85 -24.89
N GLN A 358 -20.36 -2.98 -25.62
CA GLN A 358 -21.04 -3.35 -26.86
C GLN A 358 -20.09 -3.87 -27.96
N VAL A 359 -18.89 -3.29 -28.09
CA VAL A 359 -17.88 -3.79 -29.04
C VAL A 359 -17.46 -5.22 -28.68
N ILE A 360 -17.13 -5.46 -27.40
CA ILE A 360 -16.68 -6.77 -26.93
C ILE A 360 -17.80 -7.80 -27.05
N LYS A 361 -18.99 -7.52 -26.50
CA LYS A 361 -20.12 -8.45 -26.49
C LYS A 361 -20.66 -8.76 -27.88
N LYS A 362 -20.55 -7.83 -28.84
CA LYS A 362 -20.93 -8.10 -30.23
C LYS A 362 -20.02 -9.15 -30.88
N ALA A 363 -18.72 -9.15 -30.57
CA ALA A 363 -17.78 -10.15 -31.07
C ALA A 363 -17.82 -11.45 -30.23
N LEU A 364 -18.00 -11.31 -28.92
CA LEU A 364 -17.94 -12.34 -27.89
C LEU A 364 -19.13 -12.21 -26.92
N PRO A 365 -20.32 -12.74 -27.28
CA PRO A 365 -21.53 -12.61 -26.44
C PRO A 365 -21.38 -13.15 -25.02
N ASP A 366 -20.54 -14.16 -24.82
CA ASP A 366 -20.32 -14.81 -23.53
C ASP A 366 -19.04 -14.33 -22.82
N ALA A 367 -18.34 -13.32 -23.36
CA ALA A 367 -17.17 -12.76 -22.69
C ALA A 367 -17.55 -12.08 -21.36
N CYS A 368 -16.64 -12.19 -20.40
CA CYS A 368 -16.74 -11.59 -19.08
C CYS A 368 -16.14 -10.18 -19.10
N VAL A 369 -16.99 -9.15 -19.00
CA VAL A 369 -16.62 -7.73 -19.06
C VAL A 369 -17.03 -7.01 -17.77
N GLY A 370 -16.10 -6.31 -17.14
CA GLY A 370 -16.35 -5.65 -15.86
C GLY A 370 -15.61 -4.33 -15.67
N GLY A 371 -15.71 -3.81 -14.46
CA GLY A 371 -15.23 -2.48 -14.07
C GLY A 371 -15.92 -2.02 -12.79
N PRO A 372 -15.67 -0.80 -12.28
CA PRO A 372 -14.79 0.20 -12.84
C PRO A 372 -13.41 0.26 -12.19
N SER A 373 -13.03 -0.66 -11.30
CA SER A 373 -11.76 -0.63 -10.55
C SER A 373 -11.54 0.69 -9.80
N ASP A 374 -12.60 1.23 -9.20
CA ASP A 374 -12.53 2.50 -8.48
C ASP A 374 -11.82 2.35 -7.13
N VAL A 375 -11.03 3.37 -6.78
CA VAL A 375 -10.28 3.50 -5.52
C VAL A 375 -11.01 4.38 -4.53
N THR A 376 -11.88 5.28 -5.01
CA THR A 376 -12.53 6.21 -4.12
C THR A 376 -13.74 5.57 -3.45
N ASN A 377 -13.99 6.02 -2.23
CA ASN A 377 -15.26 5.82 -1.54
C ASN A 377 -16.42 6.57 -2.22
N ASP A 378 -16.41 6.69 -3.56
CA ASP A 378 -17.45 7.35 -4.33
C ASP A 378 -18.61 6.37 -4.58
N VAL A 379 -19.32 6.11 -3.49
CA VAL A 379 -20.58 5.36 -3.45
C VAL A 379 -21.57 5.89 -4.49
N LYS A 380 -21.58 7.21 -4.70
CA LYS A 380 -22.47 7.85 -5.66
C LYS A 380 -22.11 7.46 -7.09
N PHE A 381 -20.84 7.48 -7.46
CA PHE A 381 -20.40 7.05 -8.78
C PHE A 381 -20.79 5.60 -9.06
N LEU A 382 -20.56 4.68 -8.12
CA LEU A 382 -20.92 3.27 -8.31
C LEU A 382 -22.43 3.08 -8.50
N HIS A 383 -23.25 3.75 -7.68
CA HIS A 383 -24.71 3.73 -7.83
C HIS A 383 -25.15 4.25 -9.21
N GLU A 384 -24.64 5.42 -9.64
CA GLU A 384 -24.95 5.97 -10.96
C GLU A 384 -24.47 5.09 -12.11
N TYR A 385 -23.31 4.44 -11.97
CA TYR A 385 -22.76 3.52 -12.96
C TYR A 385 -23.64 2.28 -13.12
N LEU A 386 -24.06 1.64 -12.02
CA LEU A 386 -24.92 0.46 -12.06
C LEU A 386 -26.31 0.79 -12.61
N GLN A 387 -26.89 1.90 -12.17
CA GLN A 387 -28.18 2.38 -12.68
C GLN A 387 -28.11 2.64 -14.19
N TYR A 388 -27.13 3.42 -14.63
CA TYR A 388 -26.94 3.71 -16.06
C TYR A 388 -26.74 2.43 -16.87
N SER A 389 -25.94 1.49 -16.34
CA SER A 389 -25.66 0.21 -16.99
C SER A 389 -26.91 -0.66 -17.14
N LYS A 390 -27.79 -0.68 -16.14
CA LYS A 390 -29.10 -1.34 -16.18
C LYS A 390 -30.01 -0.71 -17.24
N GLU A 391 -30.13 0.62 -17.25
CA GLU A 391 -30.97 1.38 -18.20
C GLU A 391 -30.51 1.22 -19.66
N ASN A 392 -29.21 0.97 -19.88
CA ASN A 392 -28.60 0.88 -21.21
C ASN A 392 -28.27 -0.54 -21.66
N ASN A 393 -28.74 -1.58 -20.94
CA ASN A 393 -28.47 -2.99 -21.25
C ASN A 393 -26.97 -3.33 -21.37
N CYS A 394 -26.17 -2.81 -20.45
CA CYS A 394 -24.74 -3.08 -20.35
C CYS A 394 -24.31 -3.31 -18.90
N LEU A 395 -25.07 -4.10 -18.13
CA LEU A 395 -24.62 -4.49 -16.79
C LEU A 395 -23.31 -5.28 -16.88
N PRO A 396 -22.34 -5.01 -15.98
CA PRO A 396 -21.08 -5.75 -15.97
C PRO A 396 -21.29 -7.20 -15.53
N GLU A 397 -20.44 -8.11 -16.02
CA GLU A 397 -20.38 -9.48 -15.52
C GLU A 397 -19.63 -9.60 -14.18
N PHE A 398 -18.89 -8.56 -13.77
CA PHE A 398 -18.32 -8.40 -12.43
C PHE A 398 -18.08 -6.92 -12.10
N ILE A 399 -18.24 -6.57 -10.83
CA ILE A 399 -17.79 -5.27 -10.31
C ILE A 399 -16.35 -5.45 -9.83
N SER A 400 -15.45 -4.56 -10.26
CA SER A 400 -14.09 -4.54 -9.76
C SER A 400 -13.80 -3.33 -8.88
N ILE A 401 -13.02 -3.54 -7.82
CA ILE A 401 -12.61 -2.51 -6.87
C ILE A 401 -11.14 -2.64 -6.47
N LEU A 402 -10.55 -1.52 -6.03
CA LEU A 402 -9.28 -1.55 -5.32
C LEU A 402 -9.55 -1.41 -3.81
N LEU A 403 -8.88 -2.23 -3.02
CA LEU A 403 -9.08 -2.29 -1.58
C LEU A 403 -7.75 -1.96 -0.89
N PHE A 404 -7.63 -0.76 -0.33
CA PHE A 404 -6.46 -0.38 0.45
C PHE A 404 -6.95 0.37 1.69
N PRO A 405 -6.47 0.04 2.91
CA PRO A 405 -6.96 0.62 4.17
C PRO A 405 -6.46 2.07 4.36
N TYR A 406 -6.84 2.95 3.44
CA TYR A 406 -6.47 4.35 3.39
C TYR A 406 -7.71 5.21 3.19
N ASP A 407 -7.77 6.27 3.98
CA ASP A 407 -8.68 7.39 3.74
C ASP A 407 -8.02 8.38 2.77
N SER A 408 -8.84 9.09 2.00
CA SER A 408 -8.35 10.10 1.06
C SER A 408 -8.99 11.46 1.32
N SER A 409 -8.23 12.53 1.09
CA SER A 409 -8.75 13.89 1.08
C SER A 409 -8.22 14.66 -0.12
N ARG A 410 -9.07 15.47 -0.74
CA ARG A 410 -8.69 16.31 -1.88
C ARG A 410 -8.44 17.74 -1.40
N LYS A 411 -7.23 18.25 -1.60
CA LYS A 411 -6.85 19.65 -1.36
C LYS A 411 -6.04 20.17 -2.55
N ASP A 412 -6.40 21.34 -3.07
CA ASP A 412 -5.71 22.00 -4.19
C ASP A 412 -5.51 21.11 -5.43
N GLY A 413 -6.50 20.27 -5.75
CA GLY A 413 -6.45 19.35 -6.89
C GLY A 413 -5.61 18.10 -6.68
N LYS A 414 -4.88 17.96 -5.56
CA LYS A 414 -4.13 16.76 -5.19
C LYS A 414 -4.92 15.88 -4.20
N VAL A 415 -4.86 14.58 -4.41
CA VAL A 415 -5.41 13.58 -3.46
C VAL A 415 -4.30 13.20 -2.48
N ASN A 416 -4.58 13.34 -1.19
CA ASN A 416 -3.70 12.87 -0.12
C ASN A 416 -4.30 11.63 0.52
N TYR A 417 -3.50 10.60 0.70
CA TYR A 417 -3.89 9.34 1.33
C TYR A 417 -3.33 9.25 2.76
N TYR A 418 -4.13 8.75 3.69
CA TYR A 418 -3.78 8.54 5.10
C TYR A 418 -4.21 7.14 5.51
N ARG A 419 -3.41 6.43 6.31
CA ARG A 419 -3.83 5.12 6.84
C ARG A 419 -5.13 5.28 7.64
N THR A 420 -6.09 4.41 7.39
CA THR A 420 -7.36 4.44 8.11
C THR A 420 -7.19 4.05 9.57
N GLN A 421 -8.07 4.59 10.42
CA GLN A 421 -8.18 4.20 11.83
C GLN A 421 -9.11 2.99 12.02
N SER A 422 -9.94 2.67 11.01
CA SER A 422 -10.85 1.53 11.09
C SER A 422 -10.06 0.22 11.07
N GLU A 423 -10.36 -0.64 12.04
CA GLU A 423 -9.78 -1.98 12.10
C GLU A 423 -10.47 -2.96 11.15
N ASN A 424 -11.67 -2.62 10.68
CA ASN A 424 -12.52 -3.46 9.83
C ASN A 424 -12.77 -2.84 8.46
N TYR A 425 -11.86 -1.95 8.01
CA TYR A 425 -11.98 -1.19 6.77
C TYR A 425 -12.37 -2.07 5.58
N GLU A 426 -11.71 -3.22 5.37
CA GLU A 426 -12.03 -4.11 4.25
C GLU A 426 -13.48 -4.58 4.26
N TYR A 427 -13.95 -5.04 5.41
CA TYR A 427 -15.31 -5.54 5.58
C TYR A 427 -16.32 -4.40 5.38
N GLU A 428 -16.10 -3.25 6.03
CA GLU A 428 -16.98 -2.07 5.94
C GLU A 428 -17.10 -1.59 4.49
N LYS A 429 -15.97 -1.57 3.77
CA LYS A 429 -15.94 -1.19 2.35
C LYS A 429 -16.73 -2.15 1.49
N LEU A 430 -16.51 -3.46 1.62
CA LEU A 430 -17.25 -4.48 0.85
C LEU A 430 -18.75 -4.46 1.20
N GLN A 431 -19.09 -4.34 2.49
CA GLN A 431 -20.47 -4.23 2.93
C GLN A 431 -21.18 -3.01 2.32
N SER A 432 -20.51 -1.86 2.24
CA SER A 432 -21.08 -0.67 1.59
C SER A 432 -21.40 -0.90 0.11
N ILE A 433 -20.60 -1.72 -0.58
CA ILE A 433 -20.82 -2.06 -1.99
C ILE A 433 -21.99 -3.03 -2.15
N HIS A 434 -22.09 -4.04 -1.28
CA HIS A 434 -23.25 -4.93 -1.23
C HIS A 434 -24.54 -4.17 -1.00
N GLN A 435 -24.54 -3.18 -0.11
CA GLN A 435 -25.72 -2.33 0.09
C GLN A 435 -26.13 -1.58 -1.19
N ILE A 436 -25.18 -1.05 -1.96
CA ILE A 436 -25.47 -0.38 -3.25
C ILE A 436 -26.03 -1.38 -4.27
N MET A 437 -25.50 -2.60 -4.31
CA MET A 437 -26.01 -3.65 -5.20
C MET A 437 -27.44 -4.08 -4.83
N GLU A 438 -27.72 -4.22 -3.54
CA GLU A 438 -29.07 -4.48 -3.02
C GLU A 438 -30.05 -3.35 -3.38
N GLU A 439 -29.66 -2.08 -3.16
CA GLU A 439 -30.46 -0.90 -3.51
C GLU A 439 -30.72 -0.78 -5.03
N GLY A 440 -29.73 -1.16 -5.85
CA GLY A 440 -29.83 -1.20 -7.31
C GLY A 440 -30.57 -2.42 -7.86
N GLU A 441 -30.94 -3.38 -7.01
CA GLU A 441 -31.48 -4.70 -7.36
C GLU A 441 -30.61 -5.40 -8.41
N VAL A 442 -29.31 -5.50 -8.13
CA VAL A 442 -28.33 -6.21 -8.96
C VAL A 442 -27.59 -7.24 -8.13
N ASP A 443 -27.34 -8.40 -8.71
CA ASP A 443 -26.56 -9.49 -8.12
C ASP A 443 -25.42 -9.82 -9.06
N ILE A 444 -24.27 -9.17 -8.83
CA ILE A 444 -23.10 -9.20 -9.71
C ILE A 444 -21.87 -9.58 -8.87
N PRO A 445 -21.02 -10.50 -9.35
CA PRO A 445 -19.80 -10.87 -8.65
C PRO A 445 -18.91 -9.67 -8.29
N LEU A 446 -18.38 -9.65 -7.07
CA LEU A 446 -17.52 -8.58 -6.56
C LEU A 446 -16.07 -9.02 -6.52
N TYR A 447 -15.24 -8.39 -7.35
CA TYR A 447 -13.83 -8.68 -7.54
C TYR A 447 -12.96 -7.59 -6.92
N VAL A 448 -12.20 -7.95 -5.89
CA VAL A 448 -11.10 -7.12 -5.39
C VAL A 448 -9.89 -7.38 -6.29
N VAL A 449 -9.66 -6.52 -7.27
CA VAL A 449 -8.61 -6.72 -8.28
C VAL A 449 -7.22 -6.26 -7.80
N GLU A 450 -7.18 -5.44 -6.76
CA GLU A 450 -5.96 -5.11 -6.02
C GLU A 450 -6.24 -4.94 -4.54
N TRP A 451 -5.38 -5.56 -3.73
CA TRP A 451 -5.41 -5.37 -2.29
C TRP A 451 -4.05 -5.55 -1.65
N ASN A 452 -3.75 -4.65 -0.71
CA ASN A 452 -2.64 -4.79 0.22
C ASN A 452 -2.92 -3.96 1.49
N SER A 453 -2.17 -4.23 2.56
CA SER A 453 -2.21 -3.41 3.79
C SER A 453 -1.60 -2.02 3.58
N SER A 454 -0.82 -1.81 2.52
CA SER A 454 -0.18 -0.53 2.19
C SER A 454 -0.23 -0.25 0.69
N ILE A 455 -0.52 1.01 0.33
CA ILE A 455 -0.36 1.51 -1.05
C ILE A 455 1.12 1.65 -1.47
N SER A 456 2.05 1.57 -0.51
CA SER A 456 3.48 1.79 -0.75
C SER A 456 4.18 0.54 -1.26
N ASN A 457 5.03 0.72 -2.27
CA ASN A 457 5.95 -0.29 -2.79
C ASN A 457 7.36 -0.18 -2.19
N ARG A 458 7.53 0.62 -1.12
CA ARG A 458 8.78 0.83 -0.36
C ARG A 458 8.50 0.77 1.14
N ASN A 459 7.72 -0.23 1.55
CA ASN A 459 7.33 -0.47 2.93
C ASN A 459 7.75 -1.88 3.36
N PHE A 460 8.72 -1.99 4.27
CA PHE A 460 9.25 -3.28 4.72
C PHE A 460 8.23 -4.14 5.47
N LEU A 461 7.05 -3.60 5.83
CA LEU A 461 5.92 -4.44 6.23
C LEU A 461 5.54 -5.47 5.15
N ASN A 462 5.75 -5.14 3.87
CA ASN A 462 5.48 -6.04 2.75
C ASN A 462 6.39 -7.28 2.72
N ASP A 463 7.57 -7.20 3.34
CA ASP A 463 8.54 -8.29 3.43
C ASP A 463 8.45 -9.09 4.73
N SER A 464 7.62 -8.63 5.68
CA SER A 464 7.57 -9.14 7.05
C SER A 464 6.45 -10.17 7.30
N CYS A 465 6.52 -10.90 8.43
CA CYS A 465 5.45 -11.78 8.90
C CYS A 465 4.13 -11.05 9.15
N PHE A 466 4.15 -9.73 9.43
CA PHE A 466 2.93 -8.94 9.58
C PHE A 466 2.03 -9.03 8.35
N ARG A 467 2.58 -8.93 7.14
CA ARG A 467 1.74 -9.00 5.93
C ARG A 467 1.10 -10.38 5.77
N ALA A 468 1.81 -11.43 6.17
CA ALA A 468 1.28 -12.79 6.14
C ALA A 468 0.08 -12.94 7.10
N SER A 469 0.22 -12.51 8.35
CA SER A 469 -0.83 -12.64 9.36
C SER A 469 -2.01 -11.72 9.06
N TYR A 470 -1.74 -10.49 8.62
CA TYR A 470 -2.74 -9.53 8.16
C TYR A 470 -3.61 -10.10 7.04
N ILE A 471 -2.98 -10.55 5.95
CA ILE A 471 -3.71 -11.08 4.79
C ILE A 471 -4.50 -12.32 5.17
N THR A 472 -3.93 -13.22 6.00
CA THR A 472 -4.65 -14.42 6.47
C THR A 472 -5.91 -14.05 7.25
N LYS A 473 -5.77 -13.19 8.27
CA LYS A 473 -6.91 -12.71 9.07
C LYS A 473 -7.97 -12.06 8.18
N LYS A 474 -7.56 -11.13 7.34
CA LYS A 474 -8.48 -10.33 6.53
C LYS A 474 -9.17 -11.15 5.44
N ILE A 475 -8.49 -12.10 4.80
CA ILE A 475 -9.12 -13.03 3.85
C ILE A 475 -10.24 -13.79 4.55
N ILE A 476 -9.99 -14.29 5.76
CA ILE A 476 -10.95 -15.07 6.54
C ILE A 476 -12.16 -14.20 6.95
N GLU A 477 -11.94 -12.93 7.27
CA GLU A 477 -13.01 -11.97 7.61
C GLU A 477 -13.90 -11.64 6.41
N ILE A 478 -13.37 -11.62 5.19
CA ILE A 478 -14.11 -11.22 3.97
C ILE A 478 -14.56 -12.40 3.09
N LEU A 479 -14.45 -13.65 3.57
CA LEU A 479 -14.74 -14.86 2.77
C LEU A 479 -16.08 -14.84 2.04
N SER A 480 -17.12 -14.29 2.67
CA SER A 480 -18.47 -14.22 2.12
C SER A 480 -18.80 -12.88 1.45
N MET A 481 -17.83 -11.97 1.36
CA MET A 481 -18.04 -10.60 0.91
C MET A 481 -17.45 -10.30 -0.47
N ALA A 482 -16.60 -11.18 -1.00
CA ALA A 482 -16.03 -11.03 -2.34
C ALA A 482 -15.96 -12.39 -3.03
N ASP A 483 -16.06 -12.41 -4.36
CA ASP A 483 -15.97 -13.63 -5.17
C ASP A 483 -14.54 -13.91 -5.62
N MET A 484 -13.71 -12.88 -5.61
CA MET A 484 -12.32 -12.93 -6.02
C MET A 484 -11.52 -11.82 -5.34
N VAL A 485 -10.32 -12.15 -4.90
CA VAL A 485 -9.39 -11.22 -4.27
C VAL A 485 -8.00 -11.44 -4.86
N CYS A 486 -7.41 -10.36 -5.36
CA CYS A 486 -6.11 -10.38 -6.00
C CYS A 486 -5.15 -9.47 -5.24
N LEU A 487 -4.11 -10.07 -4.66
CA LEU A 487 -3.10 -9.30 -3.92
C LEU A 487 -2.28 -8.43 -4.88
N TRP A 488 -1.99 -7.23 -4.42
CA TRP A 488 -1.00 -6.34 -5.02
C TRP A 488 0.36 -6.70 -4.41
N MET A 489 1.28 -7.40 -5.09
CA MET A 489 1.31 -7.93 -6.47
C MET A 489 2.15 -9.23 -6.51
N GLY A 490 2.30 -9.87 -7.68
CA GLY A 490 3.01 -11.15 -7.80
C GLY A 490 4.52 -11.08 -7.53
N SER A 491 5.23 -10.10 -8.11
CA SER A 491 6.69 -10.01 -8.04
C SER A 491 7.18 -8.59 -7.78
N ASP A 492 8.26 -8.47 -7.00
CA ASP A 492 8.94 -7.18 -6.81
C ASP A 492 9.49 -6.57 -8.11
N TRP A 493 9.71 -7.37 -9.15
CA TRP A 493 10.16 -6.85 -10.46
C TRP A 493 9.21 -5.84 -11.08
N VAL A 494 7.92 -5.92 -10.77
CA VAL A 494 6.90 -5.00 -11.27
C VAL A 494 7.10 -3.57 -10.76
N SER A 495 7.73 -3.41 -9.58
CA SER A 495 8.04 -2.08 -9.00
C SER A 495 9.55 -1.82 -8.86
N ASN A 496 10.35 -2.58 -9.62
CA ASN A 496 11.80 -2.52 -9.59
C ASN A 496 12.30 -1.26 -10.32
N TYR A 497 13.15 -0.50 -9.64
CA TYR A 497 13.64 0.79 -10.13
C TYR A 497 15.08 1.04 -9.65
N PHE A 498 15.65 2.23 -9.91
CA PHE A 498 17.07 2.49 -9.60
C PHE A 498 17.44 2.34 -8.11
N ASP A 499 16.44 2.47 -7.22
CA ASP A 499 16.58 2.41 -5.77
C ASP A 499 16.46 1.00 -5.18
N THR A 500 16.03 -0.01 -5.96
CA THR A 500 15.78 -1.39 -5.47
C THR A 500 16.99 -2.32 -5.63
N LYS A 501 18.12 -1.90 -5.06
CA LYS A 501 19.38 -2.67 -5.14
C LYS A 501 19.40 -3.89 -4.23
N ARG A 502 18.70 -3.85 -3.10
CA ARG A 502 18.73 -4.88 -2.06
C ARG A 502 17.88 -6.10 -2.44
N ILE A 503 18.01 -7.21 -1.72
CA ILE A 503 17.21 -8.42 -1.96
C ILE A 503 15.74 -8.26 -1.53
N ALA A 504 15.48 -7.42 -0.53
CA ALA A 504 14.17 -7.01 -0.07
C ALA A 504 14.16 -5.48 0.05
N ASN A 505 13.11 -4.83 -0.45
CA ASN A 505 13.06 -3.36 -0.61
C ASN A 505 11.72 -2.76 -0.17
N GLY A 506 10.90 -3.51 0.56
CA GLY A 506 9.53 -3.15 0.88
C GLY A 506 8.57 -3.23 -0.31
N GLY A 507 8.95 -3.97 -1.37
CA GLY A 507 8.13 -4.19 -2.54
C GLY A 507 6.92 -5.08 -2.25
N SER A 508 5.83 -4.88 -2.98
CA SER A 508 4.56 -5.57 -2.73
C SER A 508 4.51 -6.99 -3.34
N GLY A 509 5.59 -7.50 -3.94
CA GLY A 509 5.66 -8.85 -4.50
C GLY A 509 5.37 -9.96 -3.48
N LEU A 510 4.83 -11.10 -3.94
CA LEU A 510 4.81 -12.36 -3.16
C LEU A 510 6.22 -12.96 -3.06
N ILE A 511 7.04 -12.70 -4.09
CA ILE A 511 8.44 -13.07 -4.17
C ILE A 511 9.30 -11.83 -4.46
N THR A 512 10.54 -11.87 -3.99
CA THR A 512 11.55 -10.85 -4.30
C THR A 512 11.99 -10.91 -5.76
N LYS A 513 12.81 -9.94 -6.21
CA LYS A 513 13.42 -9.95 -7.55
C LYS A 513 14.29 -11.19 -7.80
N ASP A 514 14.83 -11.78 -6.74
CA ASP A 514 15.70 -12.96 -6.75
C ASP A 514 14.93 -14.27 -6.46
N THR A 515 13.60 -14.26 -6.62
CA THR A 515 12.71 -15.40 -6.40
C THR A 515 12.75 -15.96 -4.97
N ILE A 516 13.08 -15.11 -3.98
CA ILE A 516 12.97 -15.50 -2.57
C ILE A 516 11.51 -15.31 -2.13
N ARG A 517 10.92 -16.35 -1.55
CA ARG A 517 9.53 -16.35 -1.09
C ARG A 517 9.41 -15.51 0.18
N LYS A 518 8.48 -14.55 0.17
CA LYS A 518 8.18 -13.72 1.33
C LYS A 518 7.18 -14.42 2.25
N PRO A 519 7.05 -14.04 3.53
CA PRO A 519 6.04 -14.63 4.43
C PRO A 519 4.63 -14.74 3.85
N VAL A 520 4.17 -13.71 3.11
CA VAL A 520 2.83 -13.70 2.49
C VAL A 520 2.64 -14.79 1.42
N TYR A 521 3.71 -15.21 0.73
CA TYR A 521 3.66 -16.34 -0.20
C TYR A 521 3.27 -17.62 0.55
N PHE A 522 3.88 -17.86 1.71
CA PHE A 522 3.60 -19.06 2.50
C PHE A 522 2.20 -19.01 3.13
N ALA A 523 1.72 -17.82 3.50
CA ALA A 523 0.33 -17.65 3.95
C ALA A 523 -0.67 -18.06 2.85
N LEU A 524 -0.47 -17.64 1.60
CA LEU A 524 -1.29 -18.10 0.47
C LEU A 524 -1.15 -19.61 0.25
N GLN A 525 0.05 -20.16 0.36
CA GLN A 525 0.28 -21.61 0.27
C GLN A 525 -0.48 -22.38 1.37
N PHE A 526 -0.58 -21.82 2.58
CA PHE A 526 -1.34 -22.42 3.67
C PHE A 526 -2.84 -22.35 3.39
N LEU A 527 -3.35 -21.18 2.99
CA LEU A 527 -4.74 -21.00 2.61
C LEU A 527 -5.15 -21.95 1.47
N ASN A 528 -4.27 -22.18 0.49
CA ASN A 528 -4.51 -23.11 -0.61
C ASN A 528 -4.68 -24.57 -0.16
N GLN A 529 -4.14 -24.95 1.01
CA GLN A 529 -4.28 -26.30 1.55
C GLN A 529 -5.59 -26.52 2.29
N LEU A 530 -6.37 -25.48 2.60
CA LEU A 530 -7.69 -25.63 3.22
C LEU A 530 -8.60 -26.57 2.39
N GLY A 531 -9.33 -27.44 3.09
CA GLY A 531 -10.28 -28.39 2.52
C GLY A 531 -11.57 -27.71 2.02
N GLU A 532 -12.43 -28.48 1.36
CA GLU A 532 -13.64 -27.98 0.72
C GLU A 532 -14.81 -27.75 1.69
N GLU A 533 -14.83 -28.44 2.83
CA GLU A 533 -15.86 -28.25 3.87
C GLU A 533 -15.36 -27.31 4.96
N LEU A 534 -15.96 -26.12 5.06
CA LEU A 534 -15.76 -25.17 6.15
C LEU A 534 -16.51 -25.65 7.40
N LEU A 535 -15.78 -25.87 8.50
CA LEU A 535 -16.35 -26.28 9.78
C LEU A 535 -16.53 -25.08 10.73
N LEU A 536 -15.54 -24.21 10.80
CA LEU A 536 -15.51 -23.02 11.64
C LEU A 536 -14.48 -22.02 11.11
N HIS A 537 -14.74 -20.72 11.29
CA HIS A 537 -13.70 -19.70 11.29
C HIS A 537 -14.06 -18.61 12.31
N ASN A 538 -13.06 -17.94 12.86
CA ASN A 538 -13.20 -16.79 13.76
C ASN A 538 -11.96 -15.87 13.63
N GLU A 539 -11.75 -14.98 14.60
CA GLU A 539 -10.65 -14.02 14.57
C GLU A 539 -9.23 -14.61 14.75
N GLU A 540 -9.12 -15.88 15.13
CA GLU A 540 -7.85 -16.54 15.49
C GLU A 540 -7.57 -17.82 14.67
N LEU A 541 -8.59 -18.44 14.08
CA LEU A 541 -8.42 -19.66 13.31
C LEU A 541 -9.51 -19.92 12.26
N ILE A 542 -9.19 -20.79 11.30
CA ILE A 542 -10.11 -21.42 10.37
C ILE A 542 -9.89 -22.94 10.36
N VAL A 543 -10.98 -23.71 10.37
CA VAL A 543 -10.99 -25.18 10.34
C VAL A 543 -11.80 -25.66 9.15
N THR A 544 -11.18 -26.52 8.37
CA THR A 544 -11.80 -27.16 7.21
C THR A 544 -11.57 -28.67 7.21
N LYS A 545 -12.34 -29.38 6.40
CA LYS A 545 -12.27 -30.84 6.21
C LYS A 545 -12.28 -31.16 4.71
N GLU A 546 -11.56 -32.21 4.33
CA GLU A 546 -11.67 -32.78 2.98
C GLU A 546 -12.95 -33.60 2.83
N ILE A 547 -13.65 -33.44 1.71
CA ILE A 547 -14.90 -34.17 1.47
C ILE A 547 -14.67 -35.69 1.52
N GLY A 548 -15.43 -36.36 2.39
CA GLY A 548 -15.45 -37.82 2.49
C GLY A 548 -14.23 -38.45 3.17
N LYS A 549 -13.31 -37.66 3.74
CA LYS A 549 -12.10 -38.16 4.40
C LYS A 549 -11.97 -37.60 5.81
N ASP A 550 -11.36 -38.33 6.74
CA ASP A 550 -11.01 -37.82 8.07
C ASP A 550 -9.67 -37.08 8.04
N VAL A 551 -9.63 -36.05 7.19
CA VAL A 551 -8.50 -35.13 7.01
C VAL A 551 -8.98 -33.71 7.28
N TYR A 552 -8.35 -33.05 8.25
CA TYR A 552 -8.68 -31.71 8.69
C TYR A 552 -7.52 -30.76 8.44
N HIS A 553 -7.83 -29.57 7.94
CA HIS A 553 -6.86 -28.50 7.73
C HIS A 553 -7.24 -27.31 8.62
N ILE A 554 -6.35 -26.95 9.52
CA ILE A 554 -6.54 -25.88 10.51
C ILE A 554 -5.47 -24.82 10.28
N ILE A 555 -5.86 -23.57 10.09
CA ILE A 555 -4.91 -22.45 10.14
C ILE A 555 -5.21 -21.67 11.41
N GLY A 556 -4.24 -21.59 12.32
CA GLY A 556 -4.22 -20.67 13.45
C GLY A 556 -3.30 -19.49 13.15
N PHE A 557 -3.69 -18.28 13.54
CA PHE A 557 -2.90 -17.08 13.32
C PHE A 557 -3.09 -16.07 14.46
N HIS A 558 -2.03 -15.31 14.76
CA HIS A 558 -2.11 -14.22 15.73
C HIS A 558 -1.67 -12.91 15.09
N TYR A 559 -2.63 -12.23 14.45
CA TYR A 559 -2.42 -10.88 13.93
C TYR A 559 -2.37 -9.86 15.07
N GLN A 560 -1.33 -9.04 15.11
CA GLN A 560 -1.25 -7.90 16.01
C GLN A 560 -1.21 -6.60 15.21
N LYS A 561 -2.07 -5.66 15.59
CA LYS A 561 -2.03 -4.31 15.03
C LYS A 561 -0.79 -3.57 15.53
N TYR A 562 -0.22 -2.74 14.66
CA TYR A 562 0.81 -1.79 15.05
C TYR A 562 0.24 -0.65 15.92
N GLU A 563 1.11 0.09 16.61
CA GLU A 563 0.75 1.19 17.49
C GLU A 563 -0.10 2.28 16.79
N ASP A 564 -1.07 2.84 17.52
CA ASP A 564 -1.84 3.97 17.01
C ASP A 564 -0.95 5.19 16.74
N THR A 565 0.17 5.34 17.46
CA THR A 565 1.20 6.36 17.22
C THR A 565 1.75 6.26 15.79
N TYR A 566 1.96 5.04 15.28
CA TYR A 566 2.39 4.79 13.91
C TYR A 566 1.30 5.13 12.89
N VAL A 567 0.03 4.80 13.17
CA VAL A 567 -1.11 5.17 12.30
C VAL A 567 -1.19 6.69 12.16
N VAL A 568 -1.12 7.40 13.29
CA VAL A 568 -1.27 8.87 13.37
C VAL A 568 -0.07 9.61 12.79
N ALA A 569 1.16 9.14 13.08
CA ALA A 569 2.38 9.75 12.53
C ALA A 569 2.47 9.57 11.00
N ASN A 570 1.81 8.53 10.47
CA ASN A 570 1.89 8.11 9.09
C ASN A 570 3.33 7.80 8.64
N ASP A 571 4.18 7.34 9.56
CA ASP A 571 5.61 7.21 9.32
C ASP A 571 5.93 6.15 8.24
N PRO A 572 7.01 6.36 7.46
CA PRO A 572 7.47 5.35 6.52
C PRO A 572 8.27 4.25 7.23
N ILE A 573 7.96 2.99 6.90
CA ILE A 573 8.78 1.82 7.26
C ILE A 573 9.69 1.50 6.09
N ASP A 574 10.63 2.42 5.88
CA ASP A 574 11.63 2.44 4.80
C ASP A 574 12.95 1.74 5.19
N SER A 575 13.00 1.12 6.36
CA SER A 575 14.10 0.27 6.79
C SER A 575 13.57 -0.97 7.54
N PRO A 576 14.24 -2.13 7.44
CA PRO A 576 13.79 -3.36 8.08
C PRO A 576 13.83 -3.26 9.62
N GLU A 577 14.74 -2.46 10.20
CA GLU A 577 14.86 -2.26 11.66
C GLU A 577 13.69 -1.52 12.28
N LYS A 578 12.91 -0.79 11.47
CA LYS A 578 11.71 -0.08 11.94
C LYS A 578 10.52 -1.02 12.14
N VAL A 579 10.49 -2.16 11.46
CA VAL A 579 9.36 -3.11 11.50
C VAL A 579 9.06 -3.57 12.93
N GLU A 580 10.09 -3.91 13.71
CA GLU A 580 9.88 -4.42 15.08
C GLU A 580 9.39 -3.35 16.06
N LYS A 581 9.68 -2.08 15.79
CA LYS A 581 9.48 -0.98 16.73
C LYS A 581 8.05 -0.48 16.80
N ILE A 582 7.18 -0.94 15.89
CA ILE A 582 5.80 -0.45 15.78
C ILE A 582 4.76 -1.38 16.42
N PHE A 583 5.16 -2.53 17.00
CA PHE A 583 4.22 -3.48 17.59
C PHE A 583 4.25 -3.42 19.12
N LEU A 584 3.06 -3.40 19.74
CA LEU A 584 2.88 -3.05 21.16
C LEU A 584 3.40 -4.08 22.17
N THR A 585 3.43 -5.39 21.87
CA THR A 585 3.78 -6.41 22.86
C THR A 585 3.99 -7.80 22.25
N ASN A 586 4.83 -8.63 22.87
CA ASN A 586 4.95 -10.08 22.60
C ASN A 586 3.83 -10.90 23.29
N GLN A 587 2.58 -10.43 23.26
CA GLN A 587 1.48 -11.23 23.82
C GLN A 587 1.31 -12.50 22.98
N GLU A 588 1.19 -13.63 23.69
CA GLU A 588 0.92 -14.93 23.08
C GLU A 588 -0.59 -15.18 23.06
N CYS A 589 -1.09 -15.66 21.93
CA CYS A 589 -2.42 -16.21 21.81
C CYS A 589 -2.34 -17.73 22.06
N ASN A 590 -3.15 -18.21 23.00
CA ASN A 590 -3.28 -19.63 23.33
C ASN A 590 -4.63 -20.13 22.84
N ILE A 591 -4.61 -21.05 21.88
CA ILE A 591 -5.80 -21.62 21.26
C ILE A 591 -5.90 -23.08 21.72
N ASP A 592 -6.98 -23.41 22.42
CA ASP A 592 -7.35 -24.79 22.75
C ASP A 592 -8.54 -25.20 21.87
N LEU A 593 -8.31 -26.09 20.91
CA LEU A 593 -9.27 -26.52 19.89
C LEU A 593 -9.64 -27.99 20.12
N VAL A 594 -10.94 -28.30 20.11
CA VAL A 594 -11.45 -29.66 20.22
C VAL A 594 -12.29 -30.01 18.99
N LEU A 595 -11.80 -30.93 18.17
CA LEU A 595 -12.58 -31.53 17.10
C LEU A 595 -13.49 -32.61 17.68
N LYS A 596 -14.81 -32.42 17.60
CA LYS A 596 -15.83 -33.35 18.11
C LYS A 596 -16.43 -34.19 17.00
N ASN A 597 -16.86 -35.40 17.36
CA ASN A 597 -17.46 -36.39 16.47
C ASN A 597 -16.50 -36.90 15.39
N VAL A 598 -15.21 -36.91 15.69
CA VAL A 598 -14.21 -37.57 14.85
C VAL A 598 -14.32 -39.09 14.99
N ALA A 599 -13.78 -39.85 14.05
CA ALA A 599 -13.68 -41.29 14.19
C ALA A 599 -12.64 -41.65 15.25
N ASP A 600 -12.89 -42.66 16.08
CA ASP A 600 -11.90 -43.09 17.06
C ASP A 600 -10.65 -43.69 16.39
N GLY A 601 -9.46 -43.38 16.91
CA GLY A 601 -8.17 -43.89 16.42
C GLY A 601 -6.99 -42.97 16.75
N ASN A 602 -5.84 -43.33 16.17
CA ASN A 602 -4.65 -42.48 16.17
C ASN A 602 -4.73 -41.48 15.01
N TYR A 603 -4.19 -40.30 15.24
CA TYR A 603 -4.10 -39.22 14.27
C TYR A 603 -2.68 -38.68 14.25
N THR A 604 -2.23 -38.32 13.07
CA THR A 604 -1.00 -37.56 12.87
C THR A 604 -1.32 -36.09 12.64
N ILE A 605 -0.69 -35.21 13.41
CA ILE A 605 -0.70 -33.77 13.18
C ILE A 605 0.62 -33.39 12.52
N THR A 606 0.57 -32.95 11.25
CA THR A 606 1.70 -32.26 10.61
C THR A 606 1.49 -30.77 10.70
N SER A 607 2.44 -30.04 11.28
CA SER A 607 2.39 -28.58 11.37
C SER A 607 3.39 -27.91 10.44
N ASN A 608 3.00 -26.79 9.83
CA ASN A 608 3.88 -25.86 9.13
C ASN A 608 3.70 -24.47 9.75
N ARG A 609 4.78 -23.86 10.25
CA ARG A 609 4.74 -22.59 10.98
C ARG A 609 5.56 -21.50 10.29
N ILE A 610 4.97 -20.32 10.15
CA ILE A 610 5.63 -19.08 9.76
C ILE A 610 5.75 -18.21 11.01
N CYS A 611 6.97 -17.78 11.32
CA CYS A 611 7.27 -16.85 12.39
C CYS A 611 8.52 -16.04 12.02
N ARG A 612 8.94 -15.14 12.90
CA ARG A 612 10.15 -14.35 12.68
C ARG A 612 11.39 -15.23 12.52
N GLU A 613 11.47 -16.34 13.22
CA GLU A 613 12.62 -17.24 13.13
C GLU A 613 12.54 -18.22 11.95
N LYS A 614 11.39 -18.35 11.28
CA LYS A 614 11.10 -19.37 10.27
C LYS A 614 10.18 -18.86 9.17
N GLY A 615 10.69 -18.81 7.95
CA GLY A 615 9.93 -18.32 6.79
C GLY A 615 9.92 -16.79 6.63
N SER A 616 10.76 -16.07 7.39
CA SER A 616 10.91 -14.61 7.31
C SER A 616 12.19 -14.20 6.60
N ILE A 617 12.07 -13.62 5.40
CA ILE A 617 13.23 -13.11 4.66
C ILE A 617 13.93 -11.97 5.38
N LEU A 618 13.19 -11.11 6.09
CA LEU A 618 13.82 -10.02 6.84
C LEU A 618 14.71 -10.54 7.95
N ASP A 619 14.23 -11.51 8.72
CA ASP A 619 14.98 -12.05 9.85
C ASP A 619 16.15 -12.95 9.39
N GLU A 620 16.01 -13.66 8.26
CA GLU A 620 17.13 -14.39 7.66
C GLU A 620 18.19 -13.43 7.09
N TRP A 621 17.78 -12.38 6.38
CA TRP A 621 18.69 -11.35 5.85
C TRP A 621 19.35 -10.51 6.94
N LYS A 622 18.70 -10.32 8.09
CA LYS A 622 19.28 -9.69 9.29
C LYS A 622 20.56 -10.39 9.74
N LYS A 623 20.68 -11.71 9.54
CA LYS A 623 21.89 -12.49 9.87
C LYS A 623 23.07 -12.13 8.96
N PHE A 624 22.78 -11.63 7.76
CA PHE A 624 23.73 -11.04 6.82
C PHE A 624 23.86 -9.52 7.03
N GLN A 625 23.44 -8.99 8.20
CA GLN A 625 23.51 -7.58 8.54
C GLN A 625 22.80 -6.65 7.55
N TYR A 626 21.78 -7.15 6.86
CA TYR A 626 21.07 -6.42 5.81
C TYR A 626 21.98 -5.93 4.66
N GLU A 627 23.05 -6.69 4.37
CA GLU A 627 24.00 -6.34 3.32
C GLU A 627 23.30 -6.10 1.98
N GLU A 628 23.68 -5.01 1.29
CA GLU A 628 23.01 -4.60 0.05
C GLU A 628 23.39 -5.49 -1.13
N THR A 629 24.64 -5.96 -1.14
CA THR A 629 25.19 -6.83 -2.18
C THR A 629 25.49 -8.22 -1.63
N LEU A 630 24.79 -9.22 -2.16
CA LEU A 630 24.97 -10.63 -1.81
C LEU A 630 25.53 -11.41 -3.00
N THR A 631 26.30 -12.45 -2.72
CA THR A 631 26.76 -13.37 -3.76
C THR A 631 25.61 -14.26 -4.24
N ASN A 632 25.78 -14.93 -5.39
CA ASN A 632 24.81 -15.92 -5.85
C ASN A 632 24.63 -17.08 -4.86
N GLU A 633 25.68 -17.44 -4.12
CA GLU A 633 25.62 -18.48 -3.09
C GLU A 633 24.80 -18.02 -1.89
N ASP A 634 24.97 -16.76 -1.45
CA ASP A 634 24.16 -16.17 -0.38
C ASP A 634 22.68 -16.10 -0.76
N ILE A 635 22.37 -15.66 -1.99
CA ILE A 635 21.00 -15.60 -2.51
C ILE A 635 20.39 -17.00 -2.56
N LYS A 636 21.14 -17.99 -3.03
CA LYS A 636 20.70 -19.39 -3.05
C LYS A 636 20.43 -19.90 -1.62
N TYR A 637 21.34 -19.64 -0.69
CA TYR A 637 21.17 -19.99 0.72
C TYR A 637 19.91 -19.36 1.32
N LEU A 638 19.69 -18.05 1.12
CA LEU A 638 18.50 -17.36 1.62
C LEU A 638 17.21 -17.91 1.02
N ARG A 639 17.22 -18.30 -0.26
CA ARG A 639 16.07 -18.95 -0.91
C ARG A 639 15.75 -20.31 -0.29
N GLU A 640 16.76 -21.08 0.10
CA GLU A 640 16.63 -22.41 0.68
C GLU A 640 16.25 -22.37 2.17
N ILE A 641 16.80 -21.43 2.94
CA ILE A 641 16.55 -21.34 4.40
C ILE A 641 15.25 -20.63 4.76
N THR A 642 14.77 -19.73 3.89
CA THR A 642 13.49 -19.01 4.08
C THR A 642 12.32 -19.96 3.79
N GLN A 643 12.07 -20.93 4.68
CA GLN A 643 10.96 -21.87 4.62
C GLN A 643 10.20 -21.88 5.96
N PRO A 644 8.90 -22.24 5.97
CA PRO A 644 8.17 -22.55 7.18
C PRO A 644 8.83 -23.70 7.95
N GLU A 645 8.77 -23.67 9.27
CA GLU A 645 9.15 -24.81 10.10
C GLU A 645 8.11 -25.93 9.96
N ARG A 646 8.56 -27.16 9.73
CA ARG A 646 7.68 -28.33 9.68
C ARG A 646 7.92 -29.25 10.87
N ARG A 647 6.85 -29.68 11.54
CA ARG A 647 6.89 -30.70 12.62
C ARG A 647 5.79 -31.73 12.43
N MET A 648 5.93 -32.87 13.10
CA MET A 648 4.95 -33.94 13.11
C MET A 648 4.83 -34.51 14.51
N GLU A 649 3.60 -34.76 14.96
CA GLU A 649 3.30 -35.39 16.24
C GLU A 649 2.07 -36.29 16.14
N GLY A 650 1.99 -37.29 17.01
CA GLY A 650 0.83 -38.18 17.12
C GLY A 650 -0.12 -37.72 18.22
N VAL A 651 -1.42 -37.83 17.96
CA VAL A 651 -2.50 -37.58 18.93
C VAL A 651 -3.52 -38.71 18.85
N MET A 652 -4.09 -39.09 19.99
CA MET A 652 -5.15 -40.10 20.04
C MET A 652 -6.49 -39.43 20.28
N SER A 653 -7.53 -39.88 19.58
CA SER A 653 -8.88 -39.45 19.90
C SER A 653 -9.37 -40.09 21.20
N VAL A 654 -10.10 -39.34 22.02
CA VAL A 654 -10.77 -39.85 23.23
C VAL A 654 -12.25 -39.54 23.12
N GLU A 655 -13.10 -40.57 23.14
CA GLU A 655 -14.57 -40.45 23.04
C GLU A 655 -15.02 -39.61 21.82
N GLY A 656 -14.45 -39.87 20.64
CA GLY A 656 -14.74 -39.13 19.42
C GLY A 656 -14.26 -37.68 19.43
N ARG A 657 -13.24 -37.35 20.25
CA ARG A 657 -12.66 -36.00 20.35
C ARG A 657 -11.14 -36.01 20.13
N VAL A 658 -10.64 -35.04 19.39
CA VAL A 658 -9.20 -34.73 19.29
C VAL A 658 -8.96 -33.33 19.83
N GLN A 659 -8.11 -33.19 20.84
CA GLN A 659 -7.72 -31.91 21.42
C GLN A 659 -6.38 -31.44 20.82
N ILE A 660 -6.32 -30.18 20.43
CA ILE A 660 -5.18 -29.55 19.77
C ILE A 660 -4.92 -28.23 20.48
N ARG A 661 -3.66 -28.01 20.91
CA ARG A 661 -3.25 -26.78 21.56
C ARG A 661 -2.22 -26.06 20.71
N MET A 662 -2.45 -24.77 20.48
CA MET A 662 -1.54 -23.90 19.75
C MET A 662 -1.18 -22.69 20.62
N THR A 663 0.10 -22.36 20.68
CA THR A 663 0.60 -21.10 21.22
C THR A 663 1.27 -20.33 20.09
N LEU A 664 0.78 -19.11 19.85
CA LEU A 664 1.17 -18.26 18.74
C LEU A 664 1.65 -16.90 19.26
N ARG A 665 2.86 -16.51 18.88
CA ARG A 665 3.36 -15.15 19.12
C ARG A 665 2.82 -14.18 18.07
N GLY A 666 3.03 -12.89 18.30
CA GLY A 666 2.62 -11.84 17.36
C GLY A 666 3.12 -12.09 15.94
N GLN A 667 2.20 -12.00 14.98
CA GLN A 667 2.41 -12.26 13.55
C GLN A 667 2.74 -13.71 13.15
N GLU A 668 2.55 -14.68 14.04
CA GLU A 668 2.71 -16.09 13.69
C GLU A 668 1.48 -16.67 13.00
N ILE A 669 1.73 -17.63 12.10
CA ILE A 669 0.71 -18.41 11.41
C ILE A 669 1.16 -19.87 11.45
N ILE A 670 0.25 -20.77 11.76
CA ILE A 670 0.47 -22.22 11.71
C ILE A 670 -0.62 -22.88 10.90
N LEU A 671 -0.22 -23.73 9.95
CA LEU A 671 -1.11 -24.69 9.29
C LEU A 671 -0.91 -26.05 9.95
N LEU A 672 -2.00 -26.68 10.39
CA LEU A 672 -2.04 -28.05 10.86
C LEU A 672 -2.82 -28.90 9.86
N HIS A 673 -2.20 -30.00 9.45
CA HIS A 673 -2.85 -31.10 8.74
C HIS A 673 -3.05 -32.25 9.73
N VAL A 674 -4.31 -32.55 10.05
CA VAL A 674 -4.68 -33.59 11.01
C VAL A 674 -5.34 -34.71 10.23
N SER A 675 -4.65 -35.84 10.12
CA SER A 675 -5.14 -37.01 9.38
C SER A 675 -5.21 -38.21 10.30
N LYS A 676 -6.30 -38.98 10.21
CA LYS A 676 -6.39 -40.28 10.88
C LYS A 676 -5.34 -41.22 10.29
N ASP A 677 -4.65 -41.96 11.14
CA ASP A 677 -3.72 -43.00 10.69
C ASP A 677 -4.51 -44.20 10.16
N ASP A 678 -4.14 -44.71 8.99
CA ASP A 678 -4.70 -45.96 8.48
C ASP A 678 -4.38 -47.09 9.47
N ALA A 679 -5.37 -47.92 9.77
CA ALA A 679 -5.16 -49.08 10.63
C ALA A 679 -4.21 -50.06 9.92
N CYS A 680 -2.98 -50.20 10.42
CA CYS A 680 -2.06 -51.27 10.04
C CYS A 680 -2.68 -52.65 10.24
#